data_AF-A0A316FKZ1-F1
#
_entry.id   AF-A0A316FKZ1-F1
#
_cell.length_a   1.000
_cell.length_b   1.000
_cell.length_c   1.000
_cell.angle_alpha   90.00
_cell.angle_beta   90.00
_cell.angle_gamma   90.00
#
_symmetry.space_group_name_H-M   'P 1'
#
loop_
_entity.id
_entity.type
_entity.pdbx_description
1 polymer ?
#
loop_
_entity_poly.entity_id
_entity_poly.type
_entity_poly.pdbx_seq_one_letter_code
_entity_poly.pdbx_strand_id
1 'polypeptide(L)'
;MNLRRLPATALVLVLAAGGLAAGTGPAAAVDPPGPLPAVGAGTAFLNADAFVGGFDDPAWYRANIPFLEVPDRQIQDVYYYRWKTWKEHLVYTGPQFGWISSEFLDPVSYGAPYGGISAAAGHHINEGRWVRNSQYLDDYINYWLTGPGAGPKPAEEHVNPNTTDWGHEYSFWAAAAVWNRYLANGDRAFVTAQQPALQRFYDRWNVQYDAAVGLYWQVPVWDASELSAASYQSDDPYHGGAGYRPSINAYQYGDARAIADIAALRGDGATADLYHGRAAALRRTMDDRLWDPRRNFYYHVMRDRNPGLTRLDTREHIGFVPWMFNMPDAGRSVAWAQVTDPQGFSSAYGPTTAERRSPQFMRDALTGCCRWNGPSWPYATAQVLSGLANLLQDYPAQPFADSADYLDLLRRYALTQYRNGVPYVAEAHHPDENRWIYDGRGHSEDYNHSTYVDNVISGLIGVDARADDTVTIKPLAPASWDYFLLENAPYHGHNLTVLWDRTGTRYGRGAGLRIFVDGVPKAAQPGLNPLTVHVGAPVTPPAGERVDIAANPQRHGNGATQPFASYTFTVDNAWRAIDGRIFEHDVPQNTRWTSYSSPNASDHLGVDFGRPVTVDDVRLYFYDDGGGVRVPTSYDLQYWTGAEWRTVAGGTAPVANGLTRHTFAAVTTSRLRVLAPNRGGGVGWGLSELQVWTRPTFKIFNRHSGKLLAVENASTADGAPVQQYSDTGTLDHRWELVDNGDGWFRIRNLNSGKVLGVAGMSTADSAPIVQYDDNGTADHLWLPLDAGDGNHKLVNRHSGRLLAVEAMSTADSAAVQQYHDNNTDDQQWQLRPSTGR
;
A
#
# COMPACT_ATOMS: atom_id res chain seq x y z
N MET A 1 -8.42 -36.03 -77.06
CA MET A 1 -8.45 -37.38 -77.65
C MET A 1 -7.84 -38.33 -76.63
N ASN A 2 -8.62 -39.31 -76.16
CA ASN A 2 -8.24 -40.28 -75.12
C ASN A 2 -7.08 -41.18 -75.57
N LEU A 3 -6.27 -41.66 -74.60
CA LEU A 3 -5.80 -43.06 -74.36
C LEU A 3 -4.60 -43.03 -73.39
N ARG A 4 -4.75 -43.31 -72.08
CA ARG A 4 -4.64 -44.61 -71.37
C ARG A 4 -3.29 -45.38 -71.57
N ARG A 5 -2.41 -45.38 -70.56
CA ARG A 5 -2.06 -46.51 -69.64
C ARG A 5 -0.76 -46.26 -68.81
N LEU A 6 -0.83 -46.71 -67.55
CA LEU A 6 0.12 -46.84 -66.42
C LEU A 6 1.34 -47.78 -66.72
N PRO A 7 2.33 -48.06 -65.82
CA PRO A 7 2.35 -47.96 -64.34
C PRO A 7 3.66 -47.52 -63.63
N ALA A 8 3.54 -47.47 -62.30
CA ALA A 8 4.50 -47.12 -61.27
C ALA A 8 5.63 -48.16 -61.04
N THR A 9 6.75 -47.68 -60.51
CA THR A 9 7.90 -48.48 -60.04
C THR A 9 8.10 -48.27 -58.54
N ALA A 10 8.24 -49.39 -57.82
CA ALA A 10 8.47 -49.46 -56.38
C ALA A 10 9.96 -49.34 -56.02
N LEU A 11 10.25 -48.85 -54.81
CA LEU A 11 11.45 -49.24 -54.07
C LEU A 11 11.11 -49.38 -52.57
N VAL A 12 11.55 -50.50 -52.01
CA VAL A 12 11.32 -51.03 -50.67
C VAL A 12 12.13 -50.24 -49.63
N LEU A 13 11.51 -49.85 -48.52
CA LEU A 13 12.18 -49.30 -47.33
C LEU A 13 12.12 -50.32 -46.19
N VAL A 14 13.28 -50.64 -45.63
CA VAL A 14 13.48 -51.56 -44.51
C VAL A 14 13.20 -50.83 -43.18
N LEU A 15 12.42 -51.46 -42.31
CA LEU A 15 12.14 -51.05 -40.94
C LEU A 15 13.37 -51.19 -40.03
N ALA A 16 13.73 -50.12 -39.34
CA ALA A 16 14.52 -50.17 -38.10
C ALA A 16 13.74 -49.43 -37.01
N ALA A 17 13.32 -50.16 -35.98
CA ALA A 17 12.67 -49.62 -34.81
C ALA A 17 13.71 -48.88 -33.94
N GLY A 18 13.61 -47.56 -33.87
CA GLY A 18 14.33 -46.71 -32.93
C GLY A 18 13.35 -46.12 -31.94
N GLY A 19 13.47 -46.50 -30.67
CA GLY A 19 12.68 -45.92 -29.58
C GLY A 19 12.94 -44.43 -29.45
N LEU A 20 11.88 -43.63 -29.54
CA LEU A 20 11.89 -42.24 -29.10
C LEU A 20 11.87 -42.26 -27.56
N ALA A 21 13.06 -42.26 -26.97
CA ALA A 21 13.21 -41.79 -25.60
C ALA A 21 12.88 -40.28 -25.62
N ALA A 22 11.68 -39.93 -25.14
CA ALA A 22 11.36 -38.57 -24.78
C ALA A 22 12.29 -38.17 -23.63
N GLY A 23 13.41 -37.53 -23.96
CA GLY A 23 14.26 -36.87 -22.99
C GLY A 23 13.50 -35.68 -22.43
N THR A 24 12.89 -35.86 -21.26
CA THR A 24 12.51 -34.77 -20.38
C THR A 24 13.81 -34.15 -19.85
N GLY A 25 14.41 -33.25 -20.63
CA GLY A 25 15.39 -32.32 -20.08
C GLY A 25 14.70 -31.48 -19.00
N PRO A 26 15.36 -31.15 -17.88
CA PRO A 26 14.80 -30.23 -16.92
C PRO A 26 14.46 -28.93 -17.66
N ALA A 27 13.22 -28.44 -17.47
CA ALA A 27 12.84 -27.11 -17.94
C ALA A 27 13.95 -26.13 -17.51
N ALA A 28 14.47 -25.35 -18.46
CA ALA A 28 15.47 -24.34 -18.15
C ALA A 28 14.93 -23.46 -17.02
N ALA A 29 15.71 -23.29 -15.94
CA ALA A 29 15.33 -22.42 -14.84
C ALA A 29 15.08 -21.02 -15.42
N VAL A 30 13.83 -20.58 -15.37
CA VAL A 30 13.46 -19.22 -15.76
C VAL A 30 13.93 -18.30 -14.64
N ASP A 31 14.74 -17.30 -14.98
CA ASP A 31 15.19 -16.31 -14.00
C ASP A 31 13.99 -15.67 -13.29
N PRO A 32 14.08 -15.43 -11.97
CA PRO A 32 12.98 -14.82 -11.24
C PRO A 32 12.68 -13.41 -11.80
N PRO A 33 11.39 -13.00 -11.86
CA PRO A 33 11.00 -11.71 -12.39
C PRO A 33 11.73 -10.56 -11.68
N GLY A 34 11.91 -9.43 -12.37
CA GLY A 34 12.58 -8.24 -11.84
C GLY A 34 12.03 -7.78 -10.48
N PRO A 35 12.87 -7.16 -9.61
CA PRO A 35 12.43 -6.68 -8.29
C PRO A 35 11.57 -5.41 -8.36
N LEU A 36 11.56 -4.73 -9.51
CA LEU A 36 10.89 -3.47 -9.76
C LEU A 36 9.86 -3.65 -10.89
N PRO A 37 8.74 -2.91 -10.86
CA PRO A 37 7.74 -2.99 -11.91
C PRO A 37 8.33 -2.50 -13.25
N ALA A 38 7.88 -3.11 -14.35
CA ALA A 38 8.18 -2.59 -15.67
C ALA A 38 7.45 -1.26 -15.89
N VAL A 39 8.16 -0.22 -16.31
CA VAL A 39 7.53 1.06 -16.66
C VAL A 39 6.69 0.91 -17.93
N GLY A 40 7.15 0.14 -18.91
CA GLY A 40 6.46 -0.04 -20.19
C GLY A 40 6.75 1.10 -21.18
N ALA A 41 5.91 1.22 -22.23
CA ALA A 41 6.04 2.29 -23.21
C ALA A 41 5.60 3.63 -22.62
N GLY A 42 6.34 4.71 -22.88
CA GLY A 42 6.10 6.03 -22.30
C GLY A 42 6.80 7.14 -23.08
N THR A 43 6.73 8.37 -22.58
CA THR A 43 7.54 9.48 -23.10
C THR A 43 8.90 9.53 -22.40
N ALA A 44 9.86 10.25 -22.99
CA ALA A 44 11.21 10.45 -22.45
C ALA A 44 11.67 11.88 -22.74
N PHE A 45 10.89 12.85 -22.28
CA PHE A 45 11.16 14.29 -22.45
C PHE A 45 12.03 14.83 -21.31
N LEU A 46 11.95 14.22 -20.12
CA LEU A 46 12.78 14.53 -18.97
C LEU A 46 13.94 13.54 -18.84
N ASN A 47 15.06 14.05 -18.32
CA ASN A 47 16.13 13.19 -17.82
C ASN A 47 15.85 12.86 -16.35
N ALA A 48 15.30 11.68 -16.10
CA ALA A 48 14.98 11.21 -14.75
C ALA A 48 16.17 11.31 -13.77
N ASP A 49 17.39 11.03 -14.23
CA ASP A 49 18.60 11.06 -13.39
C ASP A 49 18.94 12.45 -12.87
N ALA A 50 18.47 13.51 -13.54
CA ALA A 50 18.65 14.88 -13.07
C ALA A 50 17.85 15.19 -11.79
N PHE A 51 16.83 14.38 -11.47
CA PHE A 51 15.96 14.58 -10.31
C PHE A 51 16.25 13.60 -9.18
N VAL A 52 16.48 12.33 -9.51
CA VAL A 52 16.62 11.25 -8.51
C VAL A 52 18.00 10.58 -8.52
N GLY A 53 18.93 10.99 -9.39
CA GLY A 53 20.23 10.32 -9.50
C GLY A 53 21.11 10.42 -8.25
N GLY A 54 20.86 11.42 -7.39
CA GLY A 54 21.50 11.56 -6.08
C GLY A 54 20.70 10.96 -4.93
N PHE A 55 19.56 10.32 -5.20
CA PHE A 55 18.78 9.63 -4.18
C PHE A 55 19.29 8.21 -3.99
N ASP A 56 19.04 7.74 -2.78
CA ASP A 56 19.23 6.39 -2.29
C ASP A 56 18.32 5.38 -3.01
N ASP A 57 18.93 4.36 -3.63
CA ASP A 57 18.27 3.44 -4.57
C ASP A 57 17.43 4.16 -5.67
N PRO A 58 18.12 4.83 -6.63
CA PRO A 58 17.48 5.66 -7.66
C PRO A 58 16.65 4.84 -8.67
N ALA A 59 16.91 3.53 -8.77
CA ALA A 59 16.18 2.63 -9.67
C ALA A 59 14.73 2.45 -9.24
N TRP A 60 14.45 2.41 -7.93
CA TRP A 60 13.10 2.33 -7.41
C TRP A 60 12.24 3.51 -7.86
N TYR A 61 12.77 4.74 -7.76
CA TYR A 61 12.02 5.94 -8.17
C TYR A 61 11.72 5.92 -9.67
N ARG A 62 12.72 5.62 -10.51
CA ARG A 62 12.51 5.49 -11.97
C ARG A 62 11.42 4.49 -12.34
N ALA A 63 11.30 3.40 -11.58
CA ALA A 63 10.29 2.38 -11.82
C ALA A 63 8.90 2.74 -11.28
N ASN A 64 8.81 3.56 -10.23
CA ASN A 64 7.59 3.71 -9.45
C ASN A 64 6.89 5.06 -9.61
N ILE A 65 7.62 6.17 -9.68
CA ILE A 65 7.02 7.52 -9.55
C ILE A 65 6.84 8.22 -10.90
N PRO A 66 5.86 9.13 -11.02
CA PRO A 66 5.84 10.11 -12.10
C PRO A 66 6.95 11.15 -11.95
N PHE A 67 7.49 11.62 -13.07
CA PHE A 67 8.47 12.71 -13.09
C PHE A 67 7.80 14.04 -13.36
N LEU A 68 8.12 15.05 -12.57
CA LEU A 68 7.54 16.38 -12.64
C LEU A 68 8.61 17.43 -12.97
N GLU A 69 8.28 18.32 -13.89
CA GLU A 69 9.00 19.57 -14.10
C GLU A 69 8.03 20.76 -14.11
N VAL A 70 8.26 21.72 -13.22
CA VAL A 70 7.46 22.95 -13.10
C VAL A 70 8.39 24.17 -12.97
N PRO A 71 7.95 25.38 -13.34
CA PRO A 71 8.76 26.59 -13.20
C PRO A 71 8.98 27.01 -11.74
N ASP A 72 8.13 26.52 -10.82
CA ASP A 72 8.26 26.77 -9.39
C ASP A 72 9.19 25.74 -8.73
N ARG A 73 10.41 26.16 -8.42
CA ARG A 73 11.44 25.24 -7.88
C ARG A 73 11.09 24.69 -6.50
N GLN A 74 10.44 25.48 -5.64
CA GLN A 74 10.09 24.98 -4.30
C GLN A 74 9.04 23.87 -4.39
N ILE A 75 8.05 24.01 -5.27
CA ILE A 75 7.07 22.95 -5.51
C ILE A 75 7.76 21.69 -6.03
N GLN A 76 8.68 21.86 -6.99
CA GLN A 76 9.38 20.73 -7.59
C GLN A 76 10.29 20.01 -6.58
N ASP A 77 11.07 20.74 -5.79
CA ASP A 77 12.02 20.15 -4.83
C ASP A 77 11.27 19.37 -3.75
N VAL A 78 10.17 19.93 -3.23
CA VAL A 78 9.31 19.25 -2.25
C VAL A 78 8.61 18.05 -2.86
N TYR A 79 8.19 18.11 -4.14
CA TYR A 79 7.60 16.95 -4.83
C TYR A 79 8.53 15.73 -4.82
N TYR A 80 9.81 15.89 -5.17
CA TYR A 80 10.76 14.78 -5.15
C TYR A 80 11.15 14.37 -3.73
N TYR A 81 11.29 15.33 -2.81
CA TYR A 81 11.52 15.03 -1.40
C TYR A 81 10.38 14.19 -0.80
N ARG A 82 9.12 14.51 -1.12
CA ARG A 82 7.96 13.77 -0.61
C ARG A 82 7.81 12.37 -1.18
N TRP A 83 8.34 12.11 -2.38
CA TRP A 83 8.52 10.74 -2.85
C TRP A 83 9.58 9.97 -2.08
N LYS A 84 10.67 10.64 -1.69
CA LYS A 84 11.69 10.06 -0.83
C LYS A 84 11.10 9.68 0.53
N THR A 85 10.39 10.60 1.19
CA THR A 85 9.76 10.29 2.47
C THR A 85 8.73 9.17 2.34
N TRP A 86 7.87 9.18 1.32
CA TRP A 86 6.91 8.09 1.12
C TRP A 86 7.59 6.71 0.98
N LYS A 87 8.73 6.64 0.26
CA LYS A 87 9.52 5.40 0.14
C LYS A 87 10.13 4.97 1.48
N GLU A 88 10.67 5.91 2.25
CA GLU A 88 11.26 5.66 3.58
C GLU A 88 10.25 5.03 4.56
N HIS A 89 8.97 5.34 4.38
CA HIS A 89 7.89 4.79 5.20
C HIS A 89 7.38 3.41 4.76
N LEU A 90 7.93 2.81 3.69
CA LEU A 90 7.63 1.44 3.31
C LEU A 90 8.30 0.44 4.26
N VAL A 91 7.48 -0.37 4.92
CA VAL A 91 7.93 -1.43 5.84
C VAL A 91 7.38 -2.78 5.37
N TYR A 92 8.26 -3.73 5.06
CA TYR A 92 7.85 -5.09 4.77
C TYR A 92 7.66 -5.89 6.08
N THR A 93 6.41 -6.20 6.40
CA THR A 93 6.04 -6.86 7.67
C THR A 93 6.31 -8.36 7.67
N GLY A 94 6.52 -8.94 6.49
CA GLY A 94 6.76 -10.36 6.27
C GLY A 94 5.76 -10.97 5.28
N PRO A 95 5.91 -12.26 4.94
CA PRO A 95 5.13 -12.90 3.88
C PRO A 95 3.63 -12.97 4.10
N GLN A 96 3.19 -12.82 5.36
CA GLN A 96 1.79 -12.93 5.73
C GLN A 96 0.98 -11.68 5.40
N PHE A 97 1.58 -10.51 5.61
CA PHE A 97 0.86 -9.23 5.50
C PHE A 97 1.53 -8.25 4.54
N GLY A 98 2.71 -8.59 4.02
CA GLY A 98 3.37 -7.82 2.97
C GLY A 98 3.81 -6.43 3.45
N TRP A 99 3.58 -5.42 2.62
CA TRP A 99 3.98 -4.04 2.89
C TRP A 99 2.97 -3.26 3.73
N ILE A 100 3.47 -2.37 4.58
CA ILE A 100 2.72 -1.25 5.15
C ILE A 100 3.41 0.07 4.86
N SER A 101 2.66 1.17 4.99
CA SER A 101 3.19 2.52 5.09
C SER A 101 3.10 2.97 6.55
N SER A 102 4.24 3.21 7.21
CA SER A 102 4.26 3.78 8.56
C SER A 102 3.96 5.29 8.53
N GLU A 103 3.61 5.85 9.69
CA GLU A 103 3.40 7.29 9.88
C GLU A 103 4.65 7.95 10.47
N PHE A 104 5.21 7.35 11.52
CA PHE A 104 6.56 7.64 12.03
C PHE A 104 7.56 6.62 11.46
N LEU A 105 8.81 7.05 11.29
CA LEU A 105 9.87 6.14 10.83
C LEU A 105 10.09 5.00 11.83
N ASP A 106 10.08 5.31 13.14
CA ASP A 106 10.11 4.32 14.21
C ASP A 106 8.72 4.02 14.79
N PRO A 107 8.44 2.76 15.19
CA PRO A 107 7.17 2.42 15.80
C PRO A 107 7.04 3.13 17.14
N VAL A 108 5.86 3.69 17.40
CA VAL A 108 5.51 4.33 18.66
C VAL A 108 4.63 3.40 19.49
N SER A 109 4.52 3.67 20.80
CA SER A 109 3.86 2.75 21.75
C SER A 109 2.35 2.58 21.55
N TYR A 110 1.71 3.52 20.89
CA TYR A 110 0.29 3.50 20.53
C TYR A 110 0.05 3.05 19.08
N GLY A 111 1.09 2.55 18.39
CA GLY A 111 0.93 1.99 17.05
C GLY A 111 0.33 0.59 17.09
N ALA A 112 -0.43 0.26 16.05
CA ALA A 112 -0.87 -1.08 15.73
C ALA A 112 0.34 -2.02 15.47
N PRO A 113 0.16 -3.36 15.44
CA PRO A 113 1.23 -4.30 15.15
C PRO A 113 2.04 -3.89 13.91
N TYR A 114 3.36 -4.07 13.95
CA TYR A 114 4.30 -3.62 12.92
C TYR A 114 4.51 -2.09 12.81
N GLY A 115 3.89 -1.30 13.69
CA GLY A 115 4.06 0.16 13.74
C GLY A 115 3.10 0.93 12.85
N GLY A 116 1.99 0.31 12.41
CA GLY A 116 0.94 1.00 11.65
C GLY A 116 0.17 1.98 12.54
N ILE A 117 -0.18 3.15 12.02
CA ILE A 117 -1.08 4.12 12.66
C ILE A 117 -2.15 4.52 11.64
N SER A 118 -3.42 4.52 12.05
CA SER A 118 -4.53 4.72 11.12
C SER A 118 -4.85 6.19 10.82
N ALA A 119 -4.33 7.13 11.63
CA ALA A 119 -4.64 8.56 11.56
C ALA A 119 -4.48 9.15 10.15
N ALA A 120 -3.34 8.90 9.50
CA ALA A 120 -3.06 9.33 8.13
C ALA A 120 -3.19 8.23 7.07
N ALA A 121 -3.78 7.06 7.37
CA ALA A 121 -3.89 5.97 6.40
C ALA A 121 -4.60 6.40 5.10
N GLY A 122 -5.63 7.26 5.19
CA GLY A 122 -6.29 7.85 4.01
C GLY A 122 -5.37 8.74 3.17
N HIS A 123 -4.45 9.47 3.81
CA HIS A 123 -3.42 10.25 3.12
C HIS A 123 -2.40 9.32 2.45
N HIS A 124 -1.92 8.29 3.13
CA HIS A 124 -0.91 7.36 2.58
C HIS A 124 -1.41 6.66 1.32
N ILE A 125 -2.67 6.20 1.33
CA ILE A 125 -3.31 5.56 0.17
C ILE A 125 -3.48 6.56 -0.98
N ASN A 126 -3.93 7.78 -0.69
CA ASN A 126 -4.11 8.81 -1.73
C ASN A 126 -2.78 9.30 -2.32
N GLU A 127 -1.70 9.42 -1.53
CA GLU A 127 -0.37 9.78 -2.04
C GLU A 127 0.21 8.63 -2.88
N GLY A 128 0.16 7.41 -2.32
CA GLY A 128 0.72 6.20 -2.91
C GLY A 128 -0.03 5.69 -4.14
N ARG A 129 -1.24 6.18 -4.44
CA ARG A 129 -2.00 5.73 -5.63
C ARG A 129 -1.29 6.03 -6.96
N TRP A 130 -0.32 6.95 -6.93
CA TRP A 130 0.53 7.29 -8.07
C TRP A 130 1.82 6.47 -8.14
N VAL A 131 2.00 5.48 -7.26
CA VAL A 131 3.09 4.50 -7.31
C VAL A 131 2.69 3.33 -8.20
N ARG A 132 3.56 3.01 -9.16
CA ARG A 132 3.28 1.97 -10.17
C ARG A 132 3.20 0.55 -9.61
N ASN A 133 4.01 0.21 -8.61
CA ASN A 133 3.88 -1.08 -7.95
C ASN A 133 2.65 -1.06 -7.02
N SER A 134 1.57 -1.66 -7.49
CA SER A 134 0.29 -1.72 -6.80
C SER A 134 0.35 -2.48 -5.48
N GLN A 135 1.28 -3.45 -5.36
CA GLN A 135 1.39 -4.35 -4.22
C GLN A 135 1.60 -3.60 -2.89
N TYR A 136 2.34 -2.49 -2.89
CA TYR A 136 2.56 -1.69 -1.69
C TYR A 136 1.24 -1.24 -1.05
N LEU A 137 0.28 -0.81 -1.86
CA LEU A 137 -1.04 -0.39 -1.38
C LEU A 137 -2.02 -1.56 -1.26
N ASP A 138 -1.92 -2.60 -2.09
CA ASP A 138 -2.78 -3.79 -1.93
C ASP A 138 -2.56 -4.42 -0.55
N ASP A 139 -1.30 -4.61 -0.16
CA ASP A 139 -0.92 -5.14 1.15
C ASP A 139 -1.34 -4.20 2.28
N TYR A 140 -1.11 -2.90 2.14
CA TYR A 140 -1.47 -1.92 3.18
C TYR A 140 -2.98 -1.76 3.38
N ILE A 141 -3.77 -1.82 2.30
CA ILE A 141 -5.23 -1.82 2.37
C ILE A 141 -5.70 -3.12 3.05
N ASN A 142 -5.16 -4.27 2.66
CA ASN A 142 -5.48 -5.54 3.30
C ASN A 142 -5.11 -5.54 4.79
N TYR A 143 -3.97 -4.95 5.16
CA TYR A 143 -3.52 -4.79 6.54
C TYR A 143 -4.59 -4.11 7.42
N TRP A 144 -5.17 -3.01 6.94
CA TRP A 144 -6.21 -2.26 7.68
C TRP A 144 -7.58 -2.90 7.65
N LEU A 145 -7.96 -3.56 6.55
CA LEU A 145 -9.33 -4.09 6.37
C LEU A 145 -9.51 -5.52 6.86
N THR A 146 -8.45 -6.34 6.82
CA THR A 146 -8.51 -7.78 7.09
C THR A 146 -7.30 -8.34 7.83
N GLY A 147 -6.20 -7.60 7.88
CA GLY A 147 -4.95 -7.99 8.52
C GLY A 147 -4.83 -7.52 9.98
N PRO A 148 -3.60 -7.36 10.50
CA PRO A 148 -3.35 -6.98 11.89
C PRO A 148 -3.95 -5.63 12.28
N GLY A 149 -4.07 -4.70 11.33
CA GLY A 149 -4.77 -3.42 11.53
C GLY A 149 -6.27 -3.59 11.78
N ALA A 150 -6.92 -4.62 11.23
CA ALA A 150 -8.30 -4.95 11.59
C ALA A 150 -8.42 -5.79 12.89
N GLY A 151 -7.28 -6.12 13.51
CA GLY A 151 -7.18 -6.95 14.69
C GLY A 151 -7.62 -6.24 15.97
N PRO A 152 -7.93 -7.01 17.04
CA PRO A 152 -8.39 -6.44 18.30
C PRO A 152 -7.31 -5.58 18.95
N LYS A 153 -7.75 -4.50 19.61
CA LYS A 153 -6.93 -3.66 20.49
C LYS A 153 -7.59 -3.46 21.86
N PRO A 154 -6.83 -3.13 22.91
CA PRO A 154 -7.39 -2.69 24.18
C PRO A 154 -8.27 -1.44 23.98
N ALA A 155 -9.41 -1.38 24.66
CA ALA A 155 -10.26 -0.19 24.73
C ALA A 155 -9.89 0.60 25.98
N GLU A 156 -8.79 1.35 25.93
CA GLU A 156 -8.20 2.06 27.07
C GLU A 156 -7.86 3.50 26.70
N GLU A 157 -7.69 4.36 27.71
CA GLU A 157 -7.49 5.81 27.53
C GLU A 157 -6.33 6.16 26.59
N HIS A 158 -5.24 5.41 26.65
CA HIS A 158 -4.04 5.69 25.87
C HIS A 158 -4.10 5.16 24.42
N VAL A 159 -5.13 4.36 24.07
CA VAL A 159 -5.34 3.72 22.76
C VAL A 159 -6.84 3.63 22.48
N ASN A 160 -7.47 4.77 22.20
CA ASN A 160 -8.91 4.99 21.98
C ASN A 160 -9.89 4.07 22.74
N PRO A 161 -10.48 4.52 23.87
CA PRO A 161 -11.41 3.70 24.64
C PRO A 161 -12.77 3.47 23.96
N ASN A 162 -13.06 4.15 22.85
CA ASN A 162 -14.36 4.07 22.16
C ASN A 162 -14.42 2.97 21.10
N THR A 163 -13.28 2.33 20.80
CA THR A 163 -13.16 1.35 19.71
C THR A 163 -12.34 0.14 20.14
N THR A 164 -12.50 -0.98 19.42
CA THR A 164 -11.97 -2.29 19.84
C THR A 164 -11.03 -2.94 18.83
N ASP A 165 -10.70 -2.25 17.73
CA ASP A 165 -9.71 -2.68 16.75
C ASP A 165 -8.83 -1.50 16.29
N TRP A 166 -7.63 -1.82 15.80
CA TRP A 166 -6.61 -0.83 15.43
C TRP A 166 -7.01 0.07 14.26
N GLY A 167 -7.81 -0.43 13.32
CA GLY A 167 -8.28 0.34 12.17
C GLY A 167 -9.23 1.47 12.58
N HIS A 168 -9.84 1.36 13.76
CA HIS A 168 -10.74 2.37 14.31
C HIS A 168 -10.09 3.14 15.48
N GLU A 169 -8.77 3.10 15.62
CA GLU A 169 -8.10 3.92 16.63
C GLU A 169 -8.26 5.42 16.34
N TYR A 170 -8.04 5.80 15.08
CA TYR A 170 -8.27 7.16 14.58
C TYR A 170 -9.27 7.15 13.42
N SER A 171 -10.03 8.24 13.28
CA SER A 171 -10.89 8.45 12.11
C SER A 171 -10.06 8.56 10.82
N PHE A 172 -10.42 7.82 9.78
CA PHE A 172 -9.99 8.10 8.41
C PHE A 172 -11.02 7.61 7.37
N TRP A 173 -10.92 8.08 6.13
CA TRP A 173 -11.86 7.83 5.03
C TRP A 173 -11.49 6.57 4.22
N ALA A 174 -11.60 5.39 4.83
CA ALA A 174 -11.06 4.14 4.28
C ALA A 174 -11.61 3.80 2.88
N ALA A 175 -12.93 3.78 2.71
CA ALA A 175 -13.54 3.39 1.44
C ALA A 175 -13.33 4.44 0.35
N ALA A 176 -13.39 5.73 0.69
CA ALA A 176 -13.09 6.81 -0.26
C ALA A 176 -11.63 6.77 -0.73
N ALA A 177 -10.68 6.46 0.15
CA ALA A 177 -9.27 6.32 -0.24
C ALA A 177 -9.04 5.11 -1.17
N VAL A 178 -9.65 3.96 -0.84
CA VAL A 178 -9.59 2.75 -1.68
C VAL A 178 -10.24 2.98 -3.05
N TRP A 179 -11.36 3.70 -3.09
CA TRP A 179 -12.00 4.12 -4.34
C TRP A 179 -11.11 5.05 -5.17
N ASN A 180 -10.51 6.07 -4.56
CA ASN A 180 -9.58 6.98 -5.22
C ASN A 180 -8.36 6.27 -5.81
N ARG A 181 -7.88 5.21 -5.13
CA ARG A 181 -6.82 4.34 -5.63
C ARG A 181 -7.27 3.55 -6.87
N TYR A 182 -8.48 3.00 -6.84
CA TYR A 182 -9.09 2.33 -8.00
C TYR A 182 -9.24 3.28 -9.19
N LEU A 183 -9.70 4.51 -8.98
CA LEU A 183 -9.84 5.48 -10.07
C LEU A 183 -8.49 5.75 -10.76
N ALA A 184 -7.38 5.72 -10.03
CA ALA A 184 -6.04 5.93 -10.59
C ALA A 184 -5.47 4.67 -11.28
N ASN A 185 -5.63 3.48 -10.70
CA ASN A 185 -4.96 2.27 -11.22
C ASN A 185 -5.86 1.34 -12.06
N GLY A 186 -7.17 1.53 -12.03
CA GLY A 186 -8.16 0.75 -12.79
C GLY A 186 -8.36 -0.69 -12.31
N ASP A 187 -7.81 -1.11 -11.17
CA ASP A 187 -7.91 -2.50 -10.68
C ASP A 187 -9.29 -2.80 -10.09
N ARG A 188 -10.22 -3.11 -11.00
CA ARG A 188 -11.62 -3.44 -10.66
C ARG A 188 -11.72 -4.71 -9.82
N ALA A 189 -10.86 -5.70 -10.07
CA ALA A 189 -10.91 -6.97 -9.35
C ALA A 189 -10.58 -6.76 -7.87
N PHE A 190 -9.51 -6.02 -7.58
CA PHE A 190 -9.15 -5.70 -6.20
C PHE A 190 -10.24 -4.89 -5.49
N VAL A 191 -10.67 -3.75 -6.05
CA VAL A 191 -11.62 -2.85 -5.34
C VAL A 191 -12.96 -3.53 -5.05
N THR A 192 -13.46 -4.34 -5.98
CA THR A 192 -14.74 -5.04 -5.79
C THR A 192 -14.63 -6.18 -4.79
N ALA A 193 -13.46 -6.82 -4.68
CA ALA A 193 -13.17 -7.80 -3.63
C ALA A 193 -13.17 -7.17 -2.23
N GLN A 194 -12.73 -5.92 -2.10
CA GLN A 194 -12.71 -5.22 -0.80
C GLN A 194 -14.10 -4.80 -0.29
N GLN A 195 -15.14 -4.81 -1.11
CA GLN A 195 -16.47 -4.27 -0.73
C GLN A 195 -17.00 -4.81 0.61
N PRO A 196 -17.02 -6.13 0.89
CA PRO A 196 -17.53 -6.61 2.18
C PRO A 196 -16.71 -6.11 3.38
N ALA A 197 -15.39 -6.02 3.24
CA ALA A 197 -14.52 -5.51 4.30
C ALA A 197 -14.72 -4.01 4.53
N LEU A 198 -14.91 -3.23 3.45
CA LEU A 198 -15.25 -1.81 3.53
C LEU A 198 -16.60 -1.55 4.19
N GLN A 199 -17.63 -2.38 3.91
CA GLN A 199 -18.92 -2.30 4.60
C GLN A 199 -18.77 -2.58 6.10
N ARG A 200 -18.01 -3.62 6.47
CA ARG A 200 -17.71 -3.92 7.88
C ARG A 200 -16.96 -2.78 8.56
N PHE A 201 -15.98 -2.20 7.88
CA PHE A 201 -15.23 -1.05 8.39
C PHE A 201 -16.16 0.16 8.61
N TYR A 202 -17.00 0.50 7.63
CA TYR A 202 -18.02 1.55 7.77
C TYR A 202 -18.93 1.30 8.98
N ASP A 203 -19.49 0.09 9.08
CA ASP A 203 -20.49 -0.23 10.10
C ASP A 203 -19.91 -0.31 11.52
N ARG A 204 -18.59 -0.51 11.68
CA ARG A 204 -17.94 -0.50 13.00
C ARG A 204 -17.94 0.88 13.65
N TRP A 205 -17.97 1.97 12.86
CA TRP A 205 -18.18 3.32 13.38
C TRP A 205 -19.60 3.55 13.96
N ASN A 206 -20.55 2.63 13.77
CA ASN A 206 -21.93 2.80 14.28
C ASN A 206 -22.00 2.87 15.82
N VAL A 207 -20.99 2.40 16.55
CA VAL A 207 -20.89 2.61 18.01
C VAL A 207 -20.75 4.09 18.38
N GLN A 208 -20.36 4.93 17.41
CA GLN A 208 -20.25 6.38 17.53
C GLN A 208 -21.31 7.12 16.70
N TYR A 209 -22.33 6.43 16.20
CA TYR A 209 -23.46 7.05 15.52
C TYR A 209 -24.58 7.39 16.52
N ASP A 210 -24.95 8.66 16.59
CA ASP A 210 -26.12 9.10 17.38
C ASP A 210 -27.35 9.13 16.48
N ALA A 211 -28.22 8.13 16.63
CA ALA A 211 -29.44 8.04 15.83
C ALA A 211 -30.47 9.16 16.13
N ALA A 212 -30.43 9.79 17.30
CA ALA A 212 -31.35 10.87 17.65
C ALA A 212 -30.95 12.19 17.00
N VAL A 213 -29.65 12.42 16.83
CA VAL A 213 -29.11 13.60 16.13
C VAL A 213 -28.90 13.35 14.64
N GLY A 214 -28.64 12.10 14.25
CA GLY A 214 -28.36 11.68 12.88
C GLY A 214 -26.91 11.94 12.43
N LEU A 215 -25.97 12.04 13.37
CA LEU A 215 -24.56 12.32 13.12
C LEU A 215 -23.66 11.35 13.89
N TYR A 216 -22.47 11.11 13.33
CA TYR A 216 -21.36 10.49 14.04
C TYR A 216 -20.71 11.51 14.99
N TRP A 217 -20.28 11.05 16.16
CA TRP A 217 -19.47 11.84 17.09
C TRP A 217 -18.05 11.29 17.19
N GLN A 218 -17.09 12.15 17.49
CA GLN A 218 -15.70 11.76 17.72
C GLN A 218 -15.07 12.69 18.74
N VAL A 219 -14.01 12.23 19.40
CA VAL A 219 -13.18 13.03 20.29
C VAL A 219 -11.95 13.53 19.52
N PRO A 220 -11.57 14.83 19.62
CA PRO A 220 -10.50 15.41 18.80
C PRO A 220 -9.18 14.62 18.75
N VAL A 221 -8.68 14.04 19.86
CA VAL A 221 -7.45 13.22 19.81
C VAL A 221 -7.59 11.99 18.89
N TRP A 222 -8.73 11.30 18.92
CA TRP A 222 -9.04 10.14 18.06
C TRP A 222 -9.47 10.55 16.64
N ASP A 223 -9.43 11.85 16.37
CA ASP A 223 -9.58 12.45 15.06
C ASP A 223 -8.25 13.08 14.60
N ALA A 224 -7.14 12.65 15.22
CA ALA A 224 -5.79 13.15 15.01
C ALA A 224 -5.67 14.67 15.17
N SER A 225 -6.38 15.24 16.16
CA SER A 225 -6.41 16.69 16.41
C SER A 225 -6.57 17.03 17.90
N GLU A 226 -5.73 16.42 18.74
CA GLU A 226 -5.70 16.67 20.19
C GLU A 226 -5.50 18.16 20.52
N LEU A 227 -5.96 18.60 21.70
CA LEU A 227 -5.77 19.98 22.14
C LEU A 227 -6.25 21.04 21.10
N SER A 228 -7.27 20.70 20.32
CA SER A 228 -7.96 21.61 19.39
C SER A 228 -8.75 22.68 20.14
N ALA A 229 -9.43 23.59 19.42
CA ALA A 229 -10.18 24.68 20.07
C ALA A 229 -11.27 24.16 21.03
N ALA A 230 -11.82 22.97 20.74
CA ALA A 230 -12.77 22.26 21.60
C ALA A 230 -12.24 22.01 23.02
N SER A 231 -10.94 21.77 23.15
CA SER A 231 -10.28 21.46 24.43
C SER A 231 -10.32 22.61 25.43
N TYR A 232 -10.44 23.84 24.93
CA TYR A 232 -10.56 25.04 25.76
C TYR A 232 -12.01 25.43 26.07
N GLN A 233 -12.97 24.66 25.56
CA GLN A 233 -14.42 24.84 25.73
C GLN A 233 -15.10 23.56 26.24
N SER A 234 -14.33 22.63 26.78
CA SER A 234 -14.80 21.40 27.39
C SER A 234 -14.14 21.21 28.77
N ASP A 235 -14.71 20.34 29.60
CA ASP A 235 -14.08 19.93 30.86
C ASP A 235 -13.03 18.82 30.68
N ASP A 236 -12.73 18.47 29.43
CA ASP A 236 -11.71 17.48 29.05
C ASP A 236 -10.60 18.18 28.25
N PRO A 237 -9.64 18.80 28.95
CA PRO A 237 -8.69 19.73 28.33
C PRO A 237 -7.65 19.05 27.45
N TYR A 238 -7.46 17.73 27.54
CA TYR A 238 -6.54 17.00 26.65
C TYR A 238 -7.26 16.50 25.39
N HIS A 239 -8.34 15.73 25.57
CA HIS A 239 -9.00 15.09 24.44
C HIS A 239 -9.94 16.04 23.69
N GLY A 240 -10.48 17.06 24.37
CA GLY A 240 -11.42 18.03 23.84
C GLY A 240 -12.88 17.63 23.85
N GLY A 241 -13.20 16.49 24.49
CA GLY A 241 -14.56 15.97 24.67
C GLY A 241 -15.18 15.40 23.39
N ALA A 242 -16.24 14.59 23.55
CA ALA A 242 -16.98 14.04 22.43
C ALA A 242 -17.84 15.11 21.74
N GLY A 243 -17.78 15.16 20.41
CA GLY A 243 -18.62 16.07 19.64
C GLY A 243 -18.91 15.61 18.22
N TYR A 244 -19.97 16.17 17.65
CA TYR A 244 -20.32 16.01 16.25
C TYR A 244 -19.41 16.92 15.41
N ARG A 245 -18.41 16.31 14.79
CA ARG A 245 -17.34 17.02 14.08
C ARG A 245 -17.56 16.94 12.56
N PRO A 246 -17.30 18.04 11.81
CA PRO A 246 -17.38 18.01 10.35
C PRO A 246 -16.48 16.95 9.68
N SER A 247 -15.33 16.62 10.29
CA SER A 247 -14.37 15.61 9.83
C SER A 247 -14.98 14.21 9.70
N ILE A 248 -15.22 13.49 10.80
CA ILE A 248 -15.72 12.10 10.78
C ILE A 248 -17.02 11.95 10.00
N ASN A 249 -17.91 12.94 10.03
CA ASN A 249 -19.16 12.89 9.27
C ASN A 249 -18.92 13.07 7.76
N ALA A 250 -17.96 13.90 7.35
CA ALA A 250 -17.54 14.00 5.96
C ALA A 250 -16.81 12.73 5.50
N TYR A 251 -15.97 12.11 6.35
CA TYR A 251 -15.33 10.82 6.06
C TYR A 251 -16.38 9.73 5.83
N GLN A 252 -17.35 9.59 6.74
CA GLN A 252 -18.46 8.63 6.59
C GLN A 252 -19.36 8.95 5.38
N TYR A 253 -19.54 10.22 5.02
CA TYR A 253 -20.22 10.58 3.77
C TYR A 253 -19.43 10.08 2.55
N GLY A 254 -18.12 10.35 2.50
CA GLY A 254 -17.24 9.90 1.42
C GLY A 254 -17.20 8.38 1.30
N ASP A 255 -17.06 7.69 2.43
CA ASP A 255 -17.02 6.24 2.48
C ASP A 255 -18.33 5.60 2.05
N ALA A 256 -19.47 6.16 2.46
CA ALA A 256 -20.78 5.68 1.99
C ALA A 256 -20.92 5.85 0.47
N ARG A 257 -20.49 6.98 -0.09
CA ARG A 257 -20.50 7.16 -1.55
C ARG A 257 -19.61 6.16 -2.27
N ALA A 258 -18.38 5.97 -1.79
CA ALA A 258 -17.46 5.00 -2.36
C ALA A 258 -18.01 3.57 -2.31
N ILE A 259 -18.59 3.13 -1.19
CA ILE A 259 -19.22 1.80 -1.08
C ILE A 259 -20.37 1.66 -2.07
N ALA A 260 -21.18 2.72 -2.26
CA ALA A 260 -22.26 2.70 -3.24
C ALA A 260 -21.73 2.58 -4.68
N ASP A 261 -20.68 3.32 -5.02
CA ASP A 261 -20.05 3.28 -6.34
C ASP A 261 -19.42 1.89 -6.61
N ILE A 262 -18.77 1.28 -5.61
CA ILE A 262 -18.22 -0.09 -5.71
C ILE A 262 -19.34 -1.13 -5.86
N ALA A 263 -20.44 -0.99 -5.11
CA ALA A 263 -21.60 -1.86 -5.24
C ALA A 263 -22.22 -1.77 -6.64
N ALA A 264 -22.33 -0.56 -7.20
CA ALA A 264 -22.78 -0.35 -8.56
C ALA A 264 -21.85 -1.02 -9.59
N LEU A 265 -20.52 -1.00 -9.38
CA LEU A 265 -19.58 -1.75 -10.23
C LEU A 265 -19.83 -3.27 -10.21
N ARG A 266 -20.37 -3.83 -9.12
CA ARG A 266 -20.73 -5.25 -9.04
C ARG A 266 -22.14 -5.56 -9.56
N GLY A 267 -22.91 -4.53 -9.93
CA GLY A 267 -24.34 -4.66 -10.25
C GLY A 267 -25.23 -4.88 -9.01
N ASP A 268 -24.73 -4.59 -7.81
CA ASP A 268 -25.48 -4.67 -6.56
C ASP A 268 -26.21 -3.35 -6.27
N GLY A 269 -27.35 -3.17 -6.96
CA GLY A 269 -28.17 -1.95 -6.84
C GLY A 269 -28.74 -1.73 -5.44
N ALA A 270 -29.03 -2.80 -4.69
CA ALA A 270 -29.62 -2.69 -3.35
C ALA A 270 -28.63 -2.08 -2.34
N THR A 271 -27.38 -2.56 -2.35
CA THR A 271 -26.31 -1.96 -1.54
C THR A 271 -26.01 -0.54 -2.00
N ALA A 272 -25.96 -0.29 -3.31
CA ALA A 272 -25.74 1.05 -3.84
C ALA A 272 -26.78 2.06 -3.33
N ASP A 273 -28.07 1.72 -3.44
CA ASP A 273 -29.16 2.57 -2.96
C ASP A 273 -29.11 2.79 -1.44
N LEU A 274 -28.79 1.76 -0.66
CA LEU A 274 -28.64 1.86 0.79
C LEU A 274 -27.58 2.90 1.18
N TYR A 275 -26.39 2.78 0.63
CA TYR A 275 -25.27 3.65 0.99
C TYR A 275 -25.39 5.06 0.39
N HIS A 276 -25.96 5.21 -0.82
CA HIS A 276 -26.38 6.53 -1.31
C HIS A 276 -27.40 7.19 -0.36
N GLY A 277 -28.36 6.43 0.16
CA GLY A 277 -29.33 6.90 1.16
C GLY A 277 -28.66 7.39 2.45
N ARG A 278 -27.70 6.62 2.97
CA ARG A 278 -26.89 7.00 4.16
C ARG A 278 -26.10 8.29 3.91
N ALA A 279 -25.39 8.38 2.78
CA ALA A 279 -24.64 9.58 2.40
C ALA A 279 -25.57 10.81 2.30
N ALA A 280 -26.71 10.67 1.63
CA ALA A 280 -27.68 11.76 1.48
C ALA A 280 -28.26 12.21 2.83
N ALA A 281 -28.48 11.28 3.76
CA ALA A 281 -28.91 11.61 5.12
C ALA A 281 -27.86 12.40 5.89
N LEU A 282 -26.60 11.93 5.92
CA LEU A 282 -25.49 12.63 6.58
C LEU A 282 -25.29 14.04 6.04
N ARG A 283 -25.33 14.21 4.72
CA ARG A 283 -25.23 15.53 4.08
C ARG A 283 -26.30 16.50 4.57
N ARG A 284 -27.57 16.08 4.57
CA ARG A 284 -28.67 16.93 5.04
C ARG A 284 -28.50 17.30 6.51
N THR A 285 -28.12 16.34 7.35
CA THR A 285 -27.96 16.58 8.80
C THR A 285 -26.76 17.46 9.11
N MET A 286 -25.64 17.33 8.40
CA MET A 286 -24.50 18.23 8.56
C MET A 286 -24.86 19.67 8.20
N ASP A 287 -25.62 19.89 7.13
CA ASP A 287 -26.12 21.22 6.75
C ASP A 287 -27.08 21.80 7.79
N ASP A 288 -27.95 20.98 8.39
CA ASP A 288 -28.90 21.44 9.41
C ASP A 288 -28.20 21.78 10.74
N ARG A 289 -27.26 20.93 11.15
CA ARG A 289 -26.72 20.93 12.52
C ARG A 289 -25.34 21.55 12.66
N LEU A 290 -24.46 21.39 11.66
CA LEU A 290 -23.07 21.82 11.76
C LEU A 290 -22.81 23.11 10.98
N TRP A 291 -23.52 23.37 9.88
CA TRP A 291 -23.43 24.65 9.17
C TRP A 291 -24.08 25.77 9.98
N ASP A 292 -23.38 26.90 10.13
CA ASP A 292 -23.93 28.13 10.70
C ASP A 292 -24.22 29.14 9.57
N PRO A 293 -25.49 29.46 9.28
CA PRO A 293 -25.83 30.39 8.19
C PRO A 293 -25.52 31.85 8.50
N ARG A 294 -25.23 32.21 9.76
CA ARG A 294 -24.82 33.58 10.12
C ARG A 294 -23.31 33.74 9.98
N ARG A 295 -22.57 32.69 10.36
CA ARG A 295 -21.10 32.67 10.31
C ARG A 295 -20.55 32.03 9.02
N ASN A 296 -21.42 31.49 8.18
CA ASN A 296 -21.11 30.90 6.86
C ASN A 296 -20.00 29.85 6.92
N PHE A 297 -20.07 28.92 7.87
CA PHE A 297 -19.04 27.90 8.08
C PHE A 297 -19.59 26.66 8.80
N TYR A 298 -18.93 25.51 8.65
CA TYR A 298 -19.23 24.29 9.42
C TYR A 298 -18.45 24.29 10.74
N TYR A 299 -19.14 24.00 11.85
CA TYR A 299 -18.55 24.01 13.20
C TYR A 299 -18.65 22.65 13.87
N HIS A 300 -17.70 22.39 14.76
CA HIS A 300 -17.82 21.37 15.81
C HIS A 300 -19.01 21.72 16.72
N VAL A 301 -19.86 20.74 17.01
CA VAL A 301 -20.89 20.80 18.06
C VAL A 301 -20.60 19.81 19.18
N MET A 302 -20.42 20.27 20.41
CA MET A 302 -20.20 19.38 21.56
C MET A 302 -21.40 18.45 21.75
N ARG A 303 -21.17 17.16 21.98
CA ARG A 303 -22.24 16.17 22.21
C ARG A 303 -22.75 16.28 23.65
N ASP A 304 -21.81 16.22 24.59
CA ASP A 304 -22.15 16.05 26.00
C ASP A 304 -22.51 17.38 26.65
N ARG A 305 -23.54 17.34 27.53
CA ARG A 305 -24.05 18.50 28.29
C ARG A 305 -24.44 19.69 27.40
N ASN A 306 -24.84 19.42 26.16
CA ASN A 306 -25.22 20.43 25.16
C ASN A 306 -26.57 20.08 24.51
N PRO A 307 -27.69 20.06 25.26
CA PRO A 307 -29.01 19.68 24.72
C PRO A 307 -29.51 20.61 23.61
N GLY A 308 -28.98 21.83 23.53
CA GLY A 308 -29.28 22.79 22.48
C GLY A 308 -28.42 22.63 21.21
N LEU A 309 -27.46 21.69 21.20
CA LEU A 309 -26.50 21.48 20.10
C LEU A 309 -25.82 22.79 19.68
N THR A 310 -25.39 23.56 20.67
CA THR A 310 -24.65 24.81 20.47
C THR A 310 -23.31 24.51 19.80
N ARG A 311 -23.02 25.21 18.71
CA ARG A 311 -21.75 25.15 17.97
C ARG A 311 -20.63 25.83 18.78
N LEU A 312 -19.39 25.38 18.60
CA LEU A 312 -18.22 26.10 19.11
C LEU A 312 -18.15 27.53 18.54
N ASP A 313 -17.43 28.40 19.22
CA ASP A 313 -17.20 29.78 18.77
C ASP A 313 -16.19 29.88 17.61
N THR A 314 -15.28 28.90 17.50
CA THR A 314 -14.08 28.92 16.66
C THR A 314 -14.27 28.11 15.39
N ARG A 315 -13.95 28.69 14.24
CA ARG A 315 -13.76 27.98 12.97
C ARG A 315 -12.46 27.20 13.02
N GLU A 316 -12.55 25.93 12.68
CA GLU A 316 -11.41 25.02 12.59
C GLU A 316 -11.31 24.51 11.14
N HIS A 317 -10.11 24.13 10.70
CA HIS A 317 -9.87 23.63 9.33
C HIS A 317 -10.78 22.46 8.94
N ILE A 318 -11.22 21.65 9.92
CA ILE A 318 -12.16 20.54 9.71
C ILE A 318 -13.46 21.00 9.02
N GLY A 319 -13.82 22.28 9.12
CA GLY A 319 -14.96 22.83 8.40
C GLY A 319 -14.80 22.85 6.88
N PHE A 320 -13.58 22.71 6.34
CA PHE A 320 -13.31 22.57 4.90
C PHE A 320 -13.31 21.11 4.42
N VAL A 321 -13.16 20.14 5.32
CA VAL A 321 -13.10 18.70 4.99
C VAL A 321 -14.31 18.21 4.19
N PRO A 322 -15.55 18.69 4.38
CA PRO A 322 -16.68 18.30 3.52
C PRO A 322 -16.42 18.44 2.00
N TRP A 323 -15.66 19.45 1.57
CA TRP A 323 -15.35 19.64 0.15
C TRP A 323 -14.38 18.59 -0.41
N MET A 324 -13.58 17.92 0.43
CA MET A 324 -12.74 16.80 -0.02
C MET A 324 -13.55 15.66 -0.66
N PHE A 325 -14.85 15.58 -0.33
CA PHE A 325 -15.74 14.52 -0.81
C PHE A 325 -16.85 15.06 -1.73
N ASN A 326 -16.75 16.30 -2.19
CA ASN A 326 -17.81 16.95 -2.96
C ASN A 326 -19.18 16.89 -2.23
N MET A 327 -19.18 17.20 -0.93
CA MET A 327 -20.35 17.07 -0.06
C MET A 327 -21.29 18.29 -0.06
N PRO A 328 -20.80 19.54 0.16
CA PRO A 328 -21.70 20.70 0.25
C PRO A 328 -22.30 21.07 -1.10
N ASP A 329 -23.37 21.88 -1.10
CA ASP A 329 -23.78 22.58 -2.33
C ASP A 329 -22.93 23.82 -2.59
N ALA A 330 -22.93 24.29 -3.84
CA ALA A 330 -22.27 25.54 -4.26
C ALA A 330 -22.65 26.79 -3.44
N GLY A 331 -23.84 26.83 -2.84
CA GLY A 331 -24.24 27.94 -1.95
C GLY A 331 -23.41 28.07 -0.66
N ARG A 332 -22.68 27.01 -0.27
CA ARG A 332 -21.83 27.00 0.93
C ARG A 332 -20.40 27.46 0.63
N SER A 333 -20.05 27.69 -0.64
CA SER A 333 -18.69 28.07 -1.05
C SER A 333 -18.19 29.38 -0.43
N VAL A 334 -19.07 30.20 0.13
CA VAL A 334 -18.73 31.39 0.94
C VAL A 334 -17.77 31.10 2.10
N ALA A 335 -17.75 29.87 2.62
CA ALA A 335 -16.79 29.44 3.64
C ALA A 335 -15.33 29.63 3.20
N TRP A 336 -15.05 29.47 1.90
CA TRP A 336 -13.71 29.58 1.34
C TRP A 336 -13.12 30.98 1.40
N ALA A 337 -13.94 32.02 1.61
CA ALA A 337 -13.43 33.37 1.89
C ALA A 337 -12.53 33.40 3.14
N GLN A 338 -12.65 32.40 4.03
CA GLN A 338 -11.84 32.31 5.24
C GLN A 338 -10.42 31.78 4.98
N VAL A 339 -10.16 31.08 3.87
CA VAL A 339 -8.82 30.52 3.58
C VAL A 339 -7.81 31.61 3.25
N THR A 340 -8.26 32.68 2.59
CA THR A 340 -7.45 33.83 2.18
C THR A 340 -7.49 34.99 3.19
N ASP A 341 -8.48 35.01 4.09
CA ASP A 341 -8.64 36.03 5.13
C ASP A 341 -7.48 35.97 6.16
N PRO A 342 -6.72 37.07 6.37
CA PRO A 342 -5.64 37.14 7.38
C PRO A 342 -6.09 37.00 8.83
N GLN A 343 -7.39 37.16 9.11
CA GLN A 343 -7.99 36.86 10.42
C GLN A 343 -8.72 35.51 10.43
N GLY A 344 -8.88 34.90 9.24
CA GLY A 344 -9.36 33.54 9.05
C GLY A 344 -8.20 32.58 9.21
N PHE A 345 -7.85 31.86 8.13
CA PHE A 345 -6.83 30.82 8.16
C PHE A 345 -5.50 31.22 7.49
N SER A 346 -5.45 32.38 6.81
CA SER A 346 -4.28 32.82 6.05
C SER A 346 -3.13 33.24 6.99
N SER A 347 -1.97 32.61 6.81
CA SER A 347 -0.72 32.90 7.51
C SER A 347 0.48 32.75 6.57
N ALA A 348 1.67 33.17 7.01
CA ALA A 348 2.87 33.10 6.17
C ALA A 348 3.30 31.65 5.86
N TYR A 349 3.07 30.74 6.81
CA TYR A 349 3.48 29.34 6.77
C TYR A 349 2.29 28.42 7.05
N GLY A 350 1.19 28.58 6.32
CA GLY A 350 -0.04 27.82 6.58
C GLY A 350 -1.04 27.88 5.43
N PRO A 351 -2.18 27.22 5.63
CA PRO A 351 -3.25 27.66 6.51
C PRO A 351 -3.08 27.21 7.96
N THR A 352 -3.64 27.98 8.91
CA THR A 352 -3.71 27.60 10.33
C THR A 352 -4.78 26.52 10.57
N THR A 353 -4.69 25.74 11.65
CA THR A 353 -5.75 24.76 11.99
C THR A 353 -6.99 25.36 12.63
N ALA A 354 -6.88 26.57 13.20
CA ALA A 354 -7.99 27.35 13.76
C ALA A 354 -7.91 28.81 13.27
N GLU A 355 -9.05 29.49 13.20
CA GLU A 355 -9.08 30.89 12.76
C GLU A 355 -8.29 31.82 13.69
N ARG A 356 -7.54 32.76 13.10
CA ARG A 356 -6.62 33.65 13.82
C ARG A 356 -7.33 34.63 14.75
N ARG A 357 -8.59 34.97 14.45
CA ARG A 357 -9.44 35.82 15.30
C ARG A 357 -10.00 35.11 16.54
N SER A 358 -9.82 33.80 16.66
CA SER A 358 -10.30 33.05 17.83
C SER A 358 -9.49 33.43 19.07
N PRO A 359 -10.14 33.57 20.26
CA PRO A 359 -9.41 33.71 21.52
C PRO A 359 -8.59 32.46 21.88
N GLN A 360 -8.83 31.32 21.25
CA GLN A 360 -8.07 30.08 21.47
C GLN A 360 -6.91 29.92 20.48
N PHE A 361 -6.75 30.83 19.51
CA PHE A 361 -5.70 30.75 18.51
C PHE A 361 -4.31 30.70 19.15
N MET A 362 -3.53 29.66 18.82
CA MET A 362 -2.16 29.43 19.34
C MET A 362 -2.04 29.38 20.86
N ARG A 363 -3.16 29.29 21.59
CA ARG A 363 -3.15 29.22 23.06
C ARG A 363 -2.35 28.00 23.51
N ASP A 364 -1.34 28.22 24.34
CA ASP A 364 -0.42 27.18 24.84
C ASP A 364 0.33 26.39 23.75
N ALA A 365 0.23 26.76 22.46
CA ALA A 365 0.84 26.02 21.35
C ALA A 365 2.37 25.88 21.46
N LEU A 366 3.02 26.79 22.19
CA LEU A 366 4.46 26.79 22.41
C LEU A 366 4.88 26.13 23.73
N THR A 367 3.95 25.65 24.55
CA THR A 367 4.21 24.97 25.83
C THR A 367 3.97 23.46 25.71
N GLY A 368 4.86 22.80 24.97
CA GLY A 368 4.81 21.35 24.71
C GLY A 368 3.96 20.97 23.49
N CYS A 369 3.94 19.68 23.19
CA CYS A 369 3.23 19.05 22.08
C CYS A 369 1.85 18.50 22.52
N CYS A 370 0.88 18.23 21.64
CA CYS A 370 0.85 18.54 20.20
C CYS A 370 -0.45 19.28 19.87
N ARG A 371 -0.45 20.62 19.81
CA ARG A 371 -1.71 21.40 19.78
C ARG A 371 -2.23 21.69 18.38
N TRP A 372 -3.56 21.54 18.23
CA TRP A 372 -4.28 21.74 16.98
C TRP A 372 -5.16 23.00 16.94
N ASN A 373 -4.90 23.98 17.81
CA ASN A 373 -5.67 25.21 17.95
C ASN A 373 -5.05 26.44 17.25
N GLY A 374 -4.23 26.27 16.22
CA GLY A 374 -3.59 27.41 15.55
C GLY A 374 -2.41 27.07 14.66
N PRO A 375 -1.47 26.17 15.07
CA PRO A 375 -0.34 25.79 14.22
C PRO A 375 -0.78 25.33 12.84
N SER A 376 0.11 25.44 11.86
CA SER A 376 -0.13 24.87 10.55
C SER A 376 0.32 23.42 10.54
N TRP A 377 -0.60 22.49 10.30
CA TRP A 377 -0.31 21.06 10.24
C TRP A 377 -0.31 20.60 8.78
N PRO A 378 0.72 19.87 8.30
CA PRO A 378 0.71 19.27 6.97
C PRO A 378 -0.54 18.43 6.70
N TYR A 379 -1.01 17.67 7.69
CA TYR A 379 -2.26 16.89 7.64
C TYR A 379 -3.46 17.77 7.24
N ALA A 380 -3.71 18.83 8.02
CA ALA A 380 -4.81 19.77 7.79
C ALA A 380 -4.65 20.53 6.46
N THR A 381 -3.42 20.96 6.16
CA THR A 381 -3.09 21.70 4.93
C THR A 381 -3.42 20.88 3.68
N ALA A 382 -3.04 19.61 3.68
CA ALA A 382 -3.34 18.65 2.63
C ALA A 382 -4.86 18.45 2.41
N GLN A 383 -5.63 18.37 3.51
CA GLN A 383 -7.08 18.29 3.46
C GLN A 383 -7.73 19.55 2.88
N VAL A 384 -7.27 20.73 3.31
CA VAL A 384 -7.76 22.02 2.80
C VAL A 384 -7.43 22.17 1.31
N LEU A 385 -6.22 21.82 0.88
CA LEU A 385 -5.84 21.82 -0.54
C LEU A 385 -6.73 20.88 -1.36
N SER A 386 -6.98 19.65 -0.87
CA SER A 386 -7.84 18.69 -1.56
C SER A 386 -9.28 19.21 -1.71
N GLY A 387 -9.84 19.81 -0.65
CA GLY A 387 -11.15 20.45 -0.70
C GLY A 387 -11.19 21.67 -1.63
N LEU A 388 -10.13 22.47 -1.67
CA LEU A 388 -10.03 23.64 -2.55
C LEU A 388 -9.90 23.21 -4.01
N ALA A 389 -9.14 22.16 -4.30
CA ALA A 389 -9.04 21.60 -5.65
C ALA A 389 -10.42 21.17 -6.15
N ASN A 390 -11.15 20.38 -5.36
CA ASN A 390 -12.51 19.96 -5.70
C ASN A 390 -13.47 21.14 -5.89
N LEU A 391 -13.41 22.16 -5.03
CA LEU A 391 -14.19 23.39 -5.21
C LEU A 391 -13.95 24.02 -6.59
N LEU A 392 -12.69 24.14 -6.99
CA LEU A 392 -12.31 24.84 -8.21
C LEU A 392 -12.53 24.00 -9.47
N GLN A 393 -12.51 22.68 -9.34
CA GLN A 393 -12.60 21.72 -10.44
C GLN A 393 -14.03 21.22 -10.69
N ASP A 394 -14.85 21.10 -9.64
CA ASP A 394 -16.15 20.42 -9.70
C ASP A 394 -17.36 21.32 -9.36
N TYR A 395 -17.15 22.53 -8.84
CA TYR A 395 -18.22 23.48 -8.53
C TYR A 395 -18.29 24.60 -9.56
N PRO A 396 -19.47 25.28 -9.68
CA PRO A 396 -19.55 26.52 -10.42
C PRO A 396 -18.55 27.57 -9.90
N ALA A 397 -18.00 28.36 -10.81
CA ALA A 397 -17.12 29.48 -10.48
C ALA A 397 -17.75 30.42 -9.45
N GLN A 398 -16.93 30.90 -8.51
CA GLN A 398 -17.37 31.62 -7.32
C GLN A 398 -16.31 32.68 -6.92
N PRO A 399 -16.66 33.74 -6.17
CA PRO A 399 -15.79 34.91 -5.96
C PRO A 399 -14.90 34.86 -4.71
N PHE A 400 -14.93 33.78 -3.94
CA PHE A 400 -14.30 33.62 -2.63
C PHE A 400 -12.91 32.98 -2.67
N ALA A 401 -12.64 32.18 -3.71
CA ALA A 401 -11.33 31.58 -3.96
C ALA A 401 -11.18 31.20 -5.44
N ASP A 402 -9.96 31.25 -5.97
CA ASP A 402 -9.65 30.84 -7.33
C ASP A 402 -8.38 29.97 -7.45
N SER A 403 -7.96 29.66 -8.68
CA SER A 403 -6.75 28.85 -8.92
C SER A 403 -5.45 29.55 -8.48
N ALA A 404 -5.42 30.88 -8.41
CA ALA A 404 -4.27 31.60 -7.88
C ALA A 404 -4.18 31.41 -6.37
N ASP A 405 -5.31 31.39 -5.66
CA ASP A 405 -5.34 31.07 -4.23
C ASP A 405 -4.89 29.63 -3.95
N TYR A 406 -5.27 28.67 -4.80
CA TYR A 406 -4.77 27.30 -4.72
C TYR A 406 -3.24 27.23 -4.85
N LEU A 407 -2.69 27.88 -5.89
CA LEU A 407 -1.25 27.90 -6.11
C LEU A 407 -0.51 28.59 -4.96
N ASP A 408 -1.05 29.70 -4.44
CA ASP A 408 -0.46 30.41 -3.30
C ASP A 408 -0.44 29.53 -2.04
N LEU A 409 -1.54 28.83 -1.75
CA LEU A 409 -1.61 27.90 -0.62
C LEU A 409 -0.61 26.75 -0.77
N LEU A 410 -0.52 26.15 -1.97
CA LEU A 410 0.43 25.08 -2.26
C LEU A 410 1.88 25.56 -2.15
N ARG A 411 2.18 26.79 -2.55
CA ARG A 411 3.51 27.41 -2.37
C ARG A 411 3.85 27.61 -0.92
N ARG A 412 2.91 28.11 -0.10
CA ARG A 412 3.12 28.24 1.35
C ARG A 412 3.32 26.87 2.01
N TYR A 413 2.60 25.85 1.55
CA TYR A 413 2.82 24.48 2.03
C TYR A 413 4.18 23.92 1.60
N ALA A 414 4.63 24.17 0.37
CA ALA A 414 5.99 23.84 -0.05
C ALA A 414 7.02 24.58 0.82
N LEU A 415 6.79 25.86 1.11
CA LEU A 415 7.66 26.69 1.95
C LEU A 415 7.80 26.16 3.38
N THR A 416 6.72 25.64 3.98
CA THR A 416 6.81 25.00 5.31
C THR A 416 7.74 23.80 5.31
N GLN A 417 7.88 23.11 4.17
CA GLN A 417 8.62 21.86 4.03
C GLN A 417 10.11 22.08 3.80
N TYR A 418 10.70 23.02 4.54
CA TYR A 418 12.13 23.28 4.55
C TYR A 418 12.65 23.46 5.98
N ARG A 419 13.90 23.05 6.17
CA ARG A 419 14.70 23.36 7.36
C ARG A 419 16.11 23.69 6.89
N ASN A 420 16.65 24.83 7.30
CA ASN A 420 18.00 25.27 6.90
C ASN A 420 18.23 25.29 5.37
N GLY A 421 17.19 25.57 4.59
CA GLY A 421 17.27 25.67 3.13
C GLY A 421 17.24 24.32 2.39
N VAL A 422 17.08 23.19 3.09
CA VAL A 422 16.85 21.88 2.48
C VAL A 422 15.43 21.38 2.75
N PRO A 423 14.81 20.63 1.82
CA PRO A 423 13.51 20.02 2.05
C PRO A 423 13.48 19.19 3.33
N TYR A 424 12.43 19.37 4.14
CA TYR A 424 12.26 18.76 5.44
C TYR A 424 10.80 18.86 5.89
N VAL A 425 10.20 17.77 6.37
CA VAL A 425 8.87 17.76 6.98
C VAL A 425 8.94 17.24 8.42
N ALA A 426 8.18 17.88 9.31
CA ALA A 426 7.90 17.40 10.67
C ALA A 426 6.42 17.55 10.99
N GLU A 427 6.03 17.54 12.26
CA GLU A 427 4.63 17.42 12.66
C GLU A 427 3.84 18.72 12.43
N ALA A 428 4.32 19.88 12.91
CA ALA A 428 3.62 21.16 12.72
C ALA A 428 4.57 22.34 12.49
N HIS A 429 4.06 23.39 11.85
CA HIS A 429 4.83 24.60 11.56
C HIS A 429 4.24 25.80 12.29
N HIS A 430 5.11 26.68 12.80
CA HIS A 430 4.65 27.96 13.34
C HIS A 430 4.02 28.80 12.23
N PRO A 431 2.83 29.38 12.40
CA PRO A 431 2.11 30.01 11.29
C PRO A 431 2.76 31.30 10.77
N ASP A 432 3.53 31.99 11.61
CA ASP A 432 4.14 33.29 11.29
C ASP A 432 5.69 33.30 11.34
N GLU A 433 6.31 32.21 11.79
CA GLU A 433 7.78 32.12 11.94
C GLU A 433 8.30 30.95 11.12
N ASN A 434 9.48 31.09 10.50
CA ASN A 434 10.10 30.03 9.70
C ASN A 434 10.73 28.94 10.59
N ARG A 435 9.89 28.17 11.30
CA ARG A 435 10.34 27.03 12.08
C ARG A 435 9.23 26.01 12.27
N TRP A 436 9.64 24.76 12.23
CA TRP A 436 8.88 23.63 12.76
C TRP A 436 8.70 23.75 14.28
N ILE A 437 7.53 23.35 14.75
CA ILE A 437 7.16 23.16 16.15
C ILE A 437 6.60 21.75 16.28
N TYR A 438 6.94 21.04 17.36
CA TYR A 438 6.73 19.58 17.46
C TYR A 438 7.67 18.84 16.51
N ASP A 439 8.96 19.00 16.81
CA ASP A 439 10.05 18.50 16.00
C ASP A 439 11.09 17.90 16.93
N GLY A 440 10.91 16.61 17.19
CA GLY A 440 11.75 15.79 18.05
C GLY A 440 12.75 14.98 17.23
N ARG A 441 14.00 14.97 17.68
CA ARG A 441 15.07 14.19 17.04
C ARG A 441 14.81 12.68 17.11
N GLY A 442 14.90 11.99 15.98
CA GLY A 442 14.61 10.55 15.86
C GLY A 442 13.13 10.23 15.99
N HIS A 443 12.26 11.19 15.73
CA HIS A 443 10.82 11.05 15.88
C HIS A 443 10.09 11.76 14.74
N SER A 444 10.22 13.08 14.65
CA SER A 444 9.41 13.89 13.74
C SER A 444 10.04 14.07 12.36
N GLU A 445 11.30 13.67 12.14
CA GLU A 445 11.93 13.77 10.82
C GLU A 445 11.20 12.94 9.76
N ASP A 446 11.03 13.52 8.57
CA ASP A 446 10.44 12.89 7.38
C ASP A 446 8.99 12.41 7.59
N TYR A 447 8.30 12.97 8.59
CA TYR A 447 6.97 12.56 9.04
C TYR A 447 5.94 12.37 7.91
N ASN A 448 5.41 11.15 7.80
CA ASN A 448 4.41 10.77 6.81
C ASN A 448 3.02 10.88 7.41
N HIS A 449 2.48 12.10 7.45
CA HIS A 449 1.16 12.37 8.02
C HIS A 449 0.34 13.33 7.14
N SER A 450 0.58 13.33 5.83
CA SER A 450 -0.08 14.24 4.88
C SER A 450 0.09 13.79 3.43
N THR A 451 -0.74 14.27 2.52
CA THR A 451 -0.44 14.26 1.08
C THR A 451 0.29 15.54 0.67
N TYR A 452 1.09 15.48 -0.38
CA TYR A 452 1.63 16.66 -1.08
C TYR A 452 1.70 16.38 -2.58
N VAL A 453 2.26 15.23 -2.95
CA VAL A 453 2.35 14.77 -4.32
C VAL A 453 0.95 14.64 -4.92
N ASP A 454 -0.02 14.11 -4.16
CA ASP A 454 -1.40 14.05 -4.66
C ASP A 454 -1.94 15.46 -4.95
N ASN A 455 -1.73 16.43 -4.05
CA ASN A 455 -2.17 17.82 -4.27
C ASN A 455 -1.50 18.45 -5.50
N VAL A 456 -0.27 18.07 -5.84
CA VAL A 456 0.40 18.49 -7.07
C VAL A 456 -0.23 17.80 -8.30
N ILE A 457 -0.42 16.48 -8.27
CA ILE A 457 -0.89 15.72 -9.43
C ILE A 457 -2.39 15.95 -9.70
N SER A 458 -3.24 15.76 -8.69
CA SER A 458 -4.71 15.85 -8.80
C SER A 458 -5.21 17.30 -8.82
N GLY A 459 -4.54 18.19 -8.09
CA GLY A 459 -4.89 19.61 -8.02
C GLY A 459 -4.14 20.49 -9.03
N LEU A 460 -2.83 20.70 -8.83
CA LEU A 460 -2.05 21.66 -9.63
C LEU A 460 -2.01 21.28 -11.13
N ILE A 461 -1.59 20.05 -11.42
CA ILE A 461 -1.56 19.50 -12.79
C ILE A 461 -2.99 19.15 -13.25
N GLY A 462 -3.83 18.71 -12.32
CA GLY A 462 -5.25 18.51 -12.54
C GLY A 462 -5.62 17.14 -13.07
N VAL A 463 -4.87 16.08 -12.77
CA VAL A 463 -5.23 14.72 -13.19
C VAL A 463 -6.46 14.26 -12.40
N ASP A 464 -7.62 14.33 -13.03
CA ASP A 464 -8.91 13.89 -12.50
C ASP A 464 -9.20 12.46 -12.97
N ALA A 465 -9.00 11.53 -12.04
CA ALA A 465 -9.07 10.09 -12.26
C ALA A 465 -10.52 9.59 -12.33
N ARG A 466 -10.80 8.62 -13.20
CA ARG A 466 -12.16 8.15 -13.52
C ARG A 466 -12.25 6.64 -13.51
N ALA A 467 -13.48 6.14 -13.35
CA ALA A 467 -13.76 4.71 -13.36
C ALA A 467 -13.91 4.12 -14.78
N ASP A 468 -14.11 4.98 -15.78
CA ASP A 468 -14.16 4.60 -17.19
C ASP A 468 -12.77 4.68 -17.83
N ASP A 469 -12.63 4.22 -19.08
CA ASP A 469 -11.37 4.16 -19.84
C ASP A 469 -10.83 5.54 -20.28
N THR A 470 -11.18 6.60 -19.55
CA THR A 470 -10.78 7.98 -19.83
C THR A 470 -10.11 8.63 -18.63
N VAL A 471 -9.38 9.69 -18.89
CA VAL A 471 -8.87 10.62 -17.87
C VAL A 471 -9.33 12.02 -18.22
N THR A 472 -9.69 12.82 -17.22
CA THR A 472 -9.94 14.26 -17.41
C THR A 472 -8.78 15.03 -16.81
N ILE A 473 -8.29 16.05 -17.51
CA ILE A 473 -7.27 16.97 -17.00
C ILE A 473 -7.94 18.31 -16.72
N LYS A 474 -7.96 18.77 -15.46
CA LYS A 474 -8.55 20.03 -14.96
C LYS A 474 -7.46 20.88 -14.26
N PRO A 475 -6.54 21.51 -15.00
CA PRO A 475 -5.37 22.18 -14.39
C PRO A 475 -5.76 23.37 -13.51
N LEU A 476 -5.14 23.48 -12.34
CA LEU A 476 -5.15 24.69 -11.52
C LEU A 476 -3.85 25.52 -11.69
N ALA A 477 -2.87 24.99 -12.43
CA ALA A 477 -1.70 25.74 -12.84
C ALA A 477 -2.10 26.98 -13.69
N PRO A 478 -1.46 28.15 -13.48
CA PRO A 478 -1.86 29.37 -14.17
C PRO A 478 -1.35 29.36 -15.62
N ALA A 479 -2.17 29.88 -16.54
CA ALA A 479 -1.79 30.03 -17.95
C ALA A 479 -0.58 30.96 -18.19
N SER A 480 -0.16 31.72 -17.16
CA SER A 480 1.06 32.53 -17.18
C SER A 480 2.34 31.71 -17.03
N TRP A 481 2.27 30.45 -16.58
CA TRP A 481 3.42 29.56 -16.61
C TRP A 481 3.84 29.28 -18.05
N ASP A 482 5.14 29.31 -18.31
CA ASP A 482 5.68 28.99 -19.63
C ASP A 482 5.57 27.49 -19.95
N TYR A 483 5.62 26.65 -18.92
CA TYR A 483 5.57 25.21 -19.07
C TYR A 483 5.15 24.51 -17.77
N PHE A 484 4.73 23.25 -17.91
CA PHE A 484 4.86 22.21 -16.88
C PHE A 484 4.83 20.85 -17.58
N LEU A 485 5.36 19.83 -16.93
CA LEU A 485 5.34 18.47 -17.44
C LEU A 485 5.21 17.47 -16.28
N LEU A 486 4.14 16.68 -16.31
CA LEU A 486 4.03 15.43 -15.55
C LEU A 486 4.24 14.28 -16.54
N GLU A 487 5.34 13.54 -16.42
CA GLU A 487 5.76 12.50 -17.35
C GLU A 487 5.61 11.10 -16.74
N ASN A 488 4.99 10.20 -17.50
CA ASN A 488 4.81 8.78 -17.18
C ASN A 488 4.15 8.54 -15.80
N ALA A 489 3.09 9.27 -15.49
CA ALA A 489 2.22 8.95 -14.36
C ALA A 489 1.50 7.62 -14.62
N PRO A 490 1.57 6.63 -13.71
CA PRO A 490 0.81 5.39 -13.87
C PRO A 490 -0.70 5.69 -13.77
N TYR A 491 -1.45 5.32 -14.81
CA TYR A 491 -2.89 5.49 -14.86
C TYR A 491 -3.53 4.30 -15.58
N HIS A 492 -4.38 3.54 -14.89
CA HIS A 492 -5.05 2.35 -15.46
C HIS A 492 -4.07 1.33 -16.08
N GLY A 493 -2.84 1.23 -15.54
CA GLY A 493 -1.78 0.39 -16.10
C GLY A 493 -1.02 0.98 -17.30
N HIS A 494 -1.41 2.16 -17.75
CA HIS A 494 -0.76 2.92 -18.83
C HIS A 494 0.16 4.03 -18.26
N ASN A 495 1.02 4.60 -19.11
CA ASN A 495 1.80 5.79 -18.79
C ASN A 495 1.16 7.05 -19.37
N LEU A 496 0.61 7.88 -18.48
CA LEU A 496 0.04 9.18 -18.81
C LEU A 496 1.11 10.28 -18.73
N THR A 497 1.21 11.09 -19.77
CA THR A 497 2.02 12.32 -19.77
C THR A 497 1.15 13.53 -20.04
N VAL A 498 1.20 14.52 -19.15
CA VAL A 498 0.49 15.81 -19.23
C VAL A 498 1.54 16.91 -19.41
N LEU A 499 1.51 17.55 -20.57
CA LEU A 499 2.50 18.56 -20.97
C LEU A 499 1.81 19.89 -21.27
N TRP A 500 2.26 20.96 -20.64
CA TRP A 500 1.98 22.33 -21.05
C TRP A 500 3.27 22.97 -21.53
N ASP A 501 3.25 23.55 -22.72
CA ASP A 501 4.35 24.35 -23.26
C ASP A 501 3.75 25.54 -24.01
N ARG A 502 3.84 26.74 -23.43
CA ARG A 502 3.17 27.94 -23.94
C ARG A 502 3.60 28.31 -25.36
N THR A 503 4.87 28.08 -25.68
CA THR A 503 5.48 28.42 -26.98
C THR A 503 5.76 27.19 -27.85
N GLY A 504 5.79 26.00 -27.25
CA GLY A 504 6.17 24.75 -27.90
C GLY A 504 7.68 24.54 -28.04
N THR A 505 8.49 25.43 -27.47
CA THR A 505 9.94 25.44 -27.66
C THR A 505 10.70 24.68 -26.58
N ARG A 506 10.12 24.48 -25.39
CA ARG A 506 10.82 23.83 -24.27
C ARG A 506 11.02 22.35 -24.53
N TYR A 507 9.96 21.66 -24.94
CA TYR A 507 10.00 20.20 -25.15
C TYR A 507 9.99 19.80 -26.63
N GLY A 508 9.82 20.77 -27.55
CA GLY A 508 9.79 20.51 -28.98
C GLY A 508 8.59 19.68 -29.43
N ARG A 509 7.49 19.70 -28.67
CA ARG A 509 6.25 18.95 -28.97
C ARG A 509 5.10 19.81 -29.47
N GLY A 510 5.36 21.10 -29.68
CA GLY A 510 4.39 22.10 -30.13
C GLY A 510 3.68 22.78 -28.97
N ALA A 511 3.12 23.98 -29.22
CA ALA A 511 2.51 24.80 -28.18
C ALA A 511 1.21 24.20 -27.62
N GLY A 512 0.85 24.62 -26.41
CA GLY A 512 -0.40 24.31 -25.71
C GLY A 512 -0.32 23.15 -24.72
N LEU A 513 -1.48 22.74 -24.21
CA LEU A 513 -1.66 21.53 -23.40
C LEU A 513 -1.69 20.31 -24.32
N ARG A 514 -0.96 19.26 -23.97
CA ARG A 514 -0.83 18.02 -24.75
C ARG A 514 -0.83 16.82 -23.84
N ILE A 515 -1.55 15.79 -24.26
CA ILE A 515 -1.69 14.53 -23.53
C ILE A 515 -1.10 13.41 -24.36
N PHE A 516 -0.28 12.58 -23.73
CA PHE A 516 0.24 11.34 -24.29
C PHE A 516 -0.16 10.17 -23.41
N VAL A 517 -0.41 9.02 -24.03
CA VAL A 517 -0.63 7.75 -23.34
C VAL A 517 0.30 6.73 -23.98
N ASP A 518 1.11 6.07 -23.17
CA ASP A 518 2.14 5.12 -23.58
C ASP A 518 3.11 5.68 -24.63
N GLY A 519 3.46 6.97 -24.47
CA GLY A 519 4.32 7.68 -25.42
C GLY A 519 3.62 8.19 -26.68
N VAL A 520 2.35 7.82 -26.90
CA VAL A 520 1.59 8.17 -28.10
C VAL A 520 0.77 9.45 -27.84
N PRO A 521 0.87 10.49 -28.69
CA PRO A 521 0.04 11.69 -28.58
C PRO A 521 -1.45 11.34 -28.71
N LYS A 522 -2.28 11.82 -27.79
CA LYS A 522 -3.74 11.59 -27.80
C LYS A 522 -4.55 12.85 -28.02
N ALA A 523 -4.15 13.98 -27.44
CA ALA A 523 -4.88 15.23 -27.54
C ALA A 523 -3.95 16.44 -27.42
N ALA A 524 -4.38 17.58 -27.97
CA ALA A 524 -3.72 18.86 -27.83
C ALA A 524 -4.74 20.00 -27.87
N GLN A 525 -4.51 21.07 -27.11
CA GLN A 525 -5.31 22.29 -27.15
C GLN A 525 -4.48 23.54 -26.79
N PRO A 526 -4.88 24.75 -27.24
CA PRO A 526 -4.06 25.95 -27.04
C PRO A 526 -3.94 26.46 -25.59
N GLY A 527 -4.92 26.18 -24.74
CA GLY A 527 -5.00 26.71 -23.37
C GLY A 527 -5.15 25.62 -22.30
N LEU A 528 -5.31 26.04 -21.05
CA LEU A 528 -5.44 25.16 -19.88
C LEU A 528 -6.91 24.93 -19.47
N ASN A 529 -7.80 24.73 -20.43
CA ASN A 529 -9.18 24.35 -20.15
C ASN A 529 -9.27 22.84 -19.82
N PRO A 530 -10.33 22.37 -19.16
CA PRO A 530 -10.54 20.94 -18.95
C PRO A 530 -10.49 20.12 -20.26
N LEU A 531 -9.77 19.00 -20.25
CA LEU A 531 -9.58 18.14 -21.42
C LEU A 531 -9.74 16.66 -21.05
N THR A 532 -10.67 15.95 -21.69
CA THR A 532 -10.89 14.51 -21.45
C THR A 532 -10.30 13.68 -22.60
N VAL A 533 -9.61 12.59 -22.26
CA VAL A 533 -8.87 11.74 -23.20
C VAL A 533 -9.13 10.28 -22.89
N HIS A 534 -9.35 9.46 -23.92
CA HIS A 534 -9.41 8.00 -23.79
C HIS A 534 -8.00 7.43 -23.58
N VAL A 535 -7.79 6.72 -22.48
CA VAL A 535 -6.51 6.09 -22.13
C VAL A 535 -6.41 4.67 -22.68
N GLY A 536 -7.49 3.90 -22.62
CA GLY A 536 -7.47 2.46 -22.90
C GLY A 536 -8.18 1.70 -21.79
N ALA A 537 -8.46 0.42 -22.04
CA ALA A 537 -8.97 -0.46 -21.00
C ALA A 537 -7.88 -0.70 -19.95
N PRO A 538 -8.21 -0.73 -18.65
CA PRO A 538 -7.22 -0.96 -17.60
C PRO A 538 -6.38 -2.23 -17.80
N VAL A 539 -5.09 -2.09 -17.56
CA VAL A 539 -4.13 -3.21 -17.53
C VAL A 539 -3.67 -3.43 -16.10
N THR A 540 -4.14 -4.48 -15.45
CA THR A 540 -3.65 -4.85 -14.11
C THR A 540 -2.31 -5.57 -14.25
N PRO A 541 -1.22 -5.05 -13.65
CA PRO A 541 0.04 -5.78 -13.60
C PRO A 541 -0.14 -7.11 -12.83
N PRO A 542 0.61 -8.17 -13.15
CA PRO A 542 0.59 -9.40 -12.36
C PRO A 542 0.91 -9.08 -10.90
N ALA A 543 0.18 -9.71 -9.97
CA ALA A 543 0.47 -9.59 -8.54
C ALA A 543 1.89 -10.10 -8.23
N GLY A 544 2.51 -9.57 -7.17
CA GLY A 544 3.83 -10.02 -6.75
C GLY A 544 3.83 -11.52 -6.40
N GLU A 545 4.41 -12.35 -7.26
CA GLU A 545 4.48 -13.81 -7.10
C GLU A 545 5.46 -14.28 -6.02
N ARG A 546 6.07 -13.34 -5.28
CA ARG A 546 7.16 -13.61 -4.34
C ARG A 546 7.01 -12.85 -3.05
N VAL A 547 7.52 -13.45 -1.98
CA VAL A 547 7.52 -12.93 -0.62
C VAL A 547 8.92 -12.98 -0.04
N ASP A 548 9.27 -12.00 0.78
CA ASP A 548 10.54 -11.99 1.52
C ASP A 548 10.40 -12.79 2.83
N ILE A 549 11.07 -13.93 2.89
CA ILE A 549 11.04 -14.85 4.04
C ILE A 549 12.13 -14.56 5.07
N ALA A 550 13.01 -13.58 4.81
CA ALA A 550 13.98 -13.11 5.79
C ALA A 550 13.35 -12.17 6.82
N ALA A 551 12.40 -11.33 6.39
CA ALA A 551 11.75 -10.33 7.22
C ALA A 551 11.15 -10.89 8.52
N ASN A 552 11.54 -10.30 9.65
CA ASN A 552 11.00 -10.56 10.98
C ASN A 552 11.07 -9.29 11.87
N PRO A 553 10.37 -8.20 11.50
CA PRO A 553 10.39 -6.94 12.25
C PRO A 553 9.97 -7.04 13.71
N GLN A 554 9.07 -7.98 14.02
CA GLN A 554 8.54 -8.19 15.37
C GLN A 554 9.39 -9.14 16.21
N ARG A 555 10.52 -9.64 15.68
CA ARG A 555 11.44 -10.56 16.35
C ARG A 555 10.72 -11.77 16.93
N HIS A 556 9.77 -12.32 16.18
CA HIS A 556 9.05 -13.51 16.58
C HIS A 556 10.05 -14.65 16.88
N GLY A 557 9.79 -15.41 17.97
CA GLY A 557 10.67 -16.48 18.45
C GLY A 557 10.55 -17.81 17.70
N ASN A 558 10.87 -18.92 18.39
CA ASN A 558 10.93 -20.31 17.91
C ASN A 558 10.14 -20.61 16.61
N GLY A 559 10.87 -20.94 15.54
CA GLY A 559 10.32 -21.34 14.23
C GLY A 559 10.22 -20.22 13.19
N ALA A 560 10.40 -18.95 13.60
CA ALA A 560 10.55 -17.81 12.70
C ALA A 560 12.02 -17.55 12.35
N THR A 561 12.26 -16.83 11.25
CA THR A 561 13.61 -16.47 10.78
C THR A 561 14.37 -15.66 11.83
N GLN A 562 15.60 -16.05 12.14
CA GLN A 562 16.47 -15.39 13.12
C GLN A 562 17.76 -14.91 12.42
N PRO A 563 18.24 -13.69 12.70
CA PRO A 563 19.52 -13.23 12.16
C PRO A 563 20.68 -13.76 13.01
N PHE A 564 21.85 -13.91 12.41
CA PHE A 564 23.10 -14.21 13.12
C PHE A 564 24.28 -13.52 12.45
N ALA A 565 25.31 -13.17 13.22
CA ALA A 565 26.50 -12.52 12.70
C ALA A 565 27.77 -12.97 13.44
N SER A 566 28.94 -12.91 12.78
CA SER A 566 30.24 -13.15 13.45
C SER A 566 30.65 -12.03 14.40
N TYR A 567 30.22 -10.81 14.10
CA TYR A 567 30.48 -9.61 14.87
C TYR A 567 29.30 -8.64 14.67
N THR A 568 29.00 -7.81 15.67
CA THR A 568 28.04 -6.70 15.54
C THR A 568 28.59 -5.55 16.35
N PHE A 569 28.67 -4.36 15.76
CA PHE A 569 29.12 -3.17 16.48
C PHE A 569 28.17 -2.85 17.64
N THR A 570 28.69 -2.28 18.73
CA THR A 570 28.02 -2.28 20.05
C THR A 570 26.70 -1.50 20.10
N VAL A 571 26.45 -0.59 19.15
CA VAL A 571 25.18 0.16 19.07
C VAL A 571 24.22 -0.39 18.01
N ASP A 572 24.69 -1.31 17.16
CA ASP A 572 23.90 -1.92 16.09
C ASP A 572 23.27 -3.24 16.54
N ASN A 573 22.44 -3.81 15.67
CA ASN A 573 21.78 -5.09 15.95
C ASN A 573 21.51 -5.87 14.65
N ALA A 574 21.85 -7.15 14.61
CA ALA A 574 21.60 -8.02 13.45
C ALA A 574 20.10 -8.12 13.07
N TRP A 575 19.19 -7.91 14.02
CA TRP A 575 17.75 -7.82 13.78
C TRP A 575 17.34 -6.67 12.88
N ARG A 576 18.16 -5.62 12.75
CA ARG A 576 17.86 -4.46 11.92
C ARG A 576 18.00 -4.74 10.43
N ALA A 577 18.82 -5.70 10.05
CA ALA A 577 18.95 -6.07 8.65
C ALA A 577 17.81 -6.99 8.14
N ILE A 578 16.80 -7.26 8.96
CA ILE A 578 15.62 -8.06 8.58
C ILE A 578 14.34 -7.45 9.17
N ASP A 579 14.35 -6.16 9.50
CA ASP A 579 13.17 -5.49 10.08
C ASP A 579 12.26 -4.87 9.01
N GLY A 580 12.50 -5.21 7.74
CA GLY A 580 11.66 -4.84 6.61
C GLY A 580 11.81 -3.38 6.23
N ARG A 581 12.80 -2.67 6.77
CA ARG A 581 13.00 -1.24 6.60
C ARG A 581 14.31 -0.98 5.90
N ILE A 582 14.23 -0.32 4.74
CA ILE A 582 15.42 0.03 3.97
C ILE A 582 15.73 1.51 4.23
N PHE A 583 16.60 1.75 5.20
CA PHE A 583 17.08 3.09 5.55
C PHE A 583 18.57 3.25 5.23
N GLU A 584 18.90 4.29 4.49
CA GLU A 584 20.26 4.57 4.02
C GLU A 584 20.86 5.82 4.70
N HIS A 585 20.16 6.32 5.74
CA HIS A 585 20.54 7.47 6.57
C HIS A 585 20.54 7.14 8.06
N ASP A 586 21.08 8.04 8.88
CA ASP A 586 21.21 7.88 10.34
C ASP A 586 19.93 8.21 11.13
N VAL A 587 18.81 8.53 10.46
CA VAL A 587 17.52 8.76 11.10
C VAL A 587 16.47 7.82 10.48
N PRO A 588 15.81 6.97 11.28
CA PRO A 588 16.08 6.74 12.70
C PRO A 588 17.46 6.12 12.94
N GLN A 589 18.02 6.34 14.12
CA GLN A 589 19.35 5.80 14.44
C GLN A 589 19.31 4.27 14.51
N ASN A 590 20.38 3.63 14.01
CA ASN A 590 20.61 2.19 14.14
C ASN A 590 19.52 1.33 13.48
N THR A 591 19.14 1.68 12.26
CA THR A 591 18.27 0.93 11.34
C THR A 591 19.03 -0.09 10.49
N ARG A 592 20.26 -0.42 10.89
CA ARG A 592 21.19 -1.25 10.12
C ARG A 592 21.95 -2.21 11.02
N TRP A 593 22.56 -3.20 10.39
CA TRP A 593 23.63 -3.99 11.00
C TRP A 593 24.98 -3.57 10.41
N THR A 594 26.02 -3.48 11.23
CA THR A 594 27.39 -3.21 10.74
C THR A 594 28.47 -4.03 11.47
N SER A 595 29.57 -4.27 10.75
CA SER A 595 30.83 -4.80 11.28
C SER A 595 31.83 -3.69 11.67
N TYR A 596 31.35 -2.46 11.89
CA TYR A 596 32.21 -1.33 12.25
C TYR A 596 33.13 -1.66 13.44
N SER A 597 34.41 -1.29 13.36
CA SER A 597 35.42 -1.59 14.38
C SER A 597 35.61 -3.09 14.69
N SER A 598 35.19 -3.99 13.81
CA SER A 598 35.48 -5.42 13.95
C SER A 598 37.00 -5.69 13.93
N PRO A 599 37.51 -6.58 14.80
CA PRO A 599 38.89 -7.02 14.76
C PRO A 599 39.15 -8.06 13.65
N ASN A 600 38.11 -8.57 13.00
CA ASN A 600 38.21 -9.64 12.02
C ASN A 600 38.63 -9.09 10.64
N ALA A 601 39.37 -9.88 9.85
CA ALA A 601 39.64 -9.54 8.46
C ALA A 601 38.39 -9.64 7.57
N SER A 602 37.40 -10.42 7.98
CA SER A 602 36.11 -10.59 7.30
C SER A 602 35.05 -10.94 8.33
N ASP A 603 33.81 -10.56 8.05
CA ASP A 603 32.65 -10.86 8.88
C ASP A 603 31.49 -11.37 8.04
N HIS A 604 30.54 -12.03 8.71
CA HIS A 604 29.29 -12.44 8.10
C HIS A 604 28.07 -11.95 8.86
N LEU A 605 27.00 -11.70 8.09
CA LEU A 605 25.62 -11.56 8.54
C LEU A 605 24.77 -12.57 7.77
N GLY A 606 23.86 -13.25 8.45
CA GLY A 606 22.99 -14.23 7.82
C GLY A 606 21.67 -14.42 8.56
N VAL A 607 20.86 -15.30 7.99
CA VAL A 607 19.54 -15.68 8.49
C VAL A 607 19.45 -17.20 8.65
N ASP A 608 18.90 -17.63 9.78
CA ASP A 608 18.47 -19.00 10.04
C ASP A 608 16.95 -19.05 9.94
N PHE A 609 16.43 -19.74 8.93
CA PHE A 609 14.99 -19.86 8.70
C PHE A 609 14.31 -20.77 9.72
N GLY A 610 15.08 -21.51 10.54
CA GLY A 610 14.60 -22.53 11.47
C GLY A 610 14.07 -23.80 10.78
N ARG A 611 14.07 -23.83 9.44
CA ARG A 611 13.54 -24.91 8.60
C ARG A 611 14.17 -24.89 7.22
N PRO A 612 14.20 -26.02 6.48
CA PRO A 612 14.54 -26.01 5.06
C PRO A 612 13.55 -25.16 4.25
N VAL A 613 14.07 -24.29 3.40
CA VAL A 613 13.33 -23.46 2.44
C VAL A 613 14.03 -23.48 1.09
N THR A 614 13.26 -23.37 0.02
CA THR A 614 13.79 -23.22 -1.34
C THR A 614 13.96 -21.74 -1.66
N VAL A 615 15.18 -21.35 -2.07
CA VAL A 615 15.59 -19.96 -2.26
C VAL A 615 16.41 -19.80 -3.54
N ASP A 616 16.20 -18.69 -4.24
CA ASP A 616 16.80 -18.39 -5.55
C ASP A 616 16.97 -16.88 -5.85
N ASP A 617 16.46 -15.99 -5.00
CA ASP A 617 16.57 -14.52 -5.14
C ASP A 617 16.92 -13.89 -3.78
N VAL A 618 18.14 -13.37 -3.65
CA VAL A 618 18.61 -12.64 -2.47
C VAL A 618 18.85 -11.19 -2.85
N ARG A 619 18.34 -10.27 -2.04
CA ARG A 619 18.46 -8.83 -2.24
C ARG A 619 19.15 -8.20 -1.04
N LEU A 620 20.23 -7.47 -1.29
CA LEU A 620 21.08 -6.89 -0.27
C LEU A 620 21.14 -5.38 -0.45
N TYR A 621 20.92 -4.64 0.63
CA TYR A 621 21.01 -3.18 0.68
C TYR A 621 22.23 -2.82 1.53
N PHE A 622 23.39 -2.67 0.87
CA PHE A 622 24.63 -2.34 1.57
C PHE A 622 24.64 -0.88 1.98
N TYR A 623 24.94 -0.64 3.26
CA TYR A 623 25.05 0.69 3.83
C TYR A 623 26.47 1.26 3.62
N ASP A 624 26.55 2.51 3.17
CA ASP A 624 27.80 3.27 3.05
C ASP A 624 27.59 4.71 3.58
N ASP A 625 28.31 5.06 4.65
CA ASP A 625 28.31 6.42 5.24
C ASP A 625 29.47 7.29 4.74
N GLY A 626 30.24 6.81 3.77
CA GLY A 626 31.48 7.44 3.29
C GLY A 626 32.66 7.35 4.26
N GLY A 627 32.45 6.90 5.50
CA GLY A 627 33.39 6.88 6.61
C GLY A 627 33.65 5.50 7.21
N GLY A 628 33.16 5.28 8.44
CA GLY A 628 33.45 4.09 9.25
C GLY A 628 32.81 2.81 8.70
N VAL A 629 31.72 2.95 7.94
CA VAL A 629 31.02 1.83 7.29
C VAL A 629 30.98 2.08 5.80
N ARG A 630 31.55 1.16 5.04
CA ARG A 630 31.64 1.26 3.58
C ARG A 630 31.11 0.02 2.91
N VAL A 631 30.58 0.17 1.71
CA VAL A 631 30.24 -0.98 0.86
C VAL A 631 31.47 -1.90 0.73
N PRO A 632 31.33 -3.22 0.89
CA PRO A 632 32.49 -4.11 0.82
C PRO A 632 33.01 -4.15 -0.62
N THR A 633 34.29 -4.51 -0.81
CA THR A 633 34.88 -4.59 -2.16
C THR A 633 34.36 -5.79 -2.96
N SER A 634 33.88 -6.80 -2.26
CA SER A 634 33.26 -8.03 -2.78
C SER A 634 32.46 -8.68 -1.64
N TYR A 635 31.62 -9.65 -1.97
CA TYR A 635 30.98 -10.51 -0.97
C TYR A 635 30.84 -11.92 -1.52
N ASP A 636 30.70 -12.88 -0.63
CA ASP A 636 30.41 -14.29 -0.90
C ASP A 636 29.07 -14.64 -0.25
N LEU A 637 28.05 -14.88 -1.06
CA LEU A 637 26.75 -15.37 -0.59
C LEU A 637 26.85 -16.87 -0.40
N GLN A 638 26.53 -17.38 0.79
CA GLN A 638 26.70 -18.78 1.15
C GLN A 638 25.41 -19.40 1.70
N TYR A 639 25.19 -20.68 1.41
CA TYR A 639 24.10 -21.48 1.97
C TYR A 639 24.61 -22.65 2.80
N TRP A 640 23.83 -23.07 3.80
CA TRP A 640 24.15 -24.19 4.66
C TRP A 640 23.62 -25.52 4.10
N THR A 641 24.50 -26.49 3.93
CA THR A 641 24.14 -27.83 3.39
C THR A 641 23.60 -28.79 4.45
N GLY A 642 23.60 -28.38 5.73
CA GLY A 642 23.40 -29.28 6.86
C GLY A 642 24.72 -29.63 7.59
N ALA A 643 25.86 -29.52 6.90
CA ALA A 643 27.19 -29.85 7.44
C ALA A 643 28.26 -28.79 7.18
N GLU A 644 28.18 -28.08 6.06
CA GLU A 644 29.15 -27.07 5.64
C GLU A 644 28.49 -25.89 4.91
N TRP A 645 29.18 -24.76 4.88
CA TRP A 645 28.81 -23.59 4.08
C TRP A 645 29.34 -23.74 2.66
N ARG A 646 28.50 -23.46 1.67
CA ARG A 646 28.87 -23.44 0.26
C ARG A 646 28.51 -22.11 -0.38
N THR A 647 29.39 -21.63 -1.25
CA THR A 647 29.15 -20.46 -2.09
C THR A 647 27.97 -20.70 -3.03
N VAL A 648 27.08 -19.73 -3.11
CA VAL A 648 26.07 -19.61 -4.14
C VAL A 648 26.77 -19.19 -5.43
N ALA A 649 26.54 -19.94 -6.51
CA ALA A 649 27.13 -19.63 -7.80
C ALA A 649 26.50 -18.35 -8.39
N GLY A 650 27.33 -17.52 -9.02
CA GLY A 650 26.93 -16.20 -9.51
C GLY A 650 27.58 -15.09 -8.69
N GLY A 651 27.47 -13.85 -9.18
CA GLY A 651 28.04 -12.69 -8.50
C GLY A 651 27.60 -11.38 -9.12
N THR A 652 27.03 -10.51 -8.29
CA THR A 652 26.73 -9.12 -8.62
C THR A 652 27.66 -8.24 -7.80
N ALA A 653 28.22 -7.18 -8.38
CA ALA A 653 29.01 -6.23 -7.60
C ALA A 653 28.13 -5.57 -6.52
N PRO A 654 28.64 -5.36 -5.30
CA PRO A 654 27.89 -4.69 -4.25
C PRO A 654 27.68 -3.21 -4.61
N VAL A 655 26.46 -2.74 -4.41
CA VAL A 655 26.02 -1.36 -4.65
C VAL A 655 25.87 -0.66 -3.30
N ALA A 656 26.51 0.50 -3.15
CA ALA A 656 26.34 1.36 -1.98
C ALA A 656 24.96 2.01 -2.03
N ASN A 657 24.21 1.98 -0.91
CA ASN A 657 22.94 2.69 -0.75
C ASN A 657 22.00 2.42 -1.93
N GLY A 658 21.84 1.13 -2.21
CA GLY A 658 21.18 0.64 -3.40
C GLY A 658 21.00 -0.87 -3.42
N LEU A 659 20.07 -1.34 -4.25
CA LEU A 659 19.78 -2.76 -4.39
C LEU A 659 20.94 -3.50 -5.08
N THR A 660 21.53 -4.44 -4.34
CA THR A 660 22.35 -5.52 -4.90
C THR A 660 21.50 -6.79 -4.99
N ARG A 661 21.04 -7.13 -6.20
CA ARG A 661 20.25 -8.36 -6.43
C ARG A 661 21.17 -9.51 -6.87
N HIS A 662 21.01 -10.65 -6.22
CA HIS A 662 21.72 -11.90 -6.53
C HIS A 662 20.70 -13.00 -6.79
N THR A 663 20.57 -13.42 -8.05
CA THR A 663 19.70 -14.52 -8.47
C THR A 663 20.54 -15.72 -8.86
N PHE A 664 20.04 -16.93 -8.57
CA PHE A 664 20.82 -18.16 -8.73
C PHE A 664 19.90 -19.38 -8.87
N ALA A 665 20.46 -20.52 -9.30
CA ALA A 665 19.70 -21.77 -9.36
C ALA A 665 19.19 -22.16 -7.97
N ALA A 666 17.90 -22.46 -7.85
CA ALA A 666 17.25 -22.70 -6.57
C ALA A 666 17.97 -23.75 -5.72
N VAL A 667 18.23 -23.39 -4.45
CA VAL A 667 18.81 -24.30 -3.45
C VAL A 667 17.83 -24.49 -2.29
N THR A 668 17.84 -25.68 -1.70
CA THR A 668 17.12 -25.93 -0.44
C THR A 668 18.09 -25.85 0.72
N THR A 669 17.86 -24.92 1.64
CA THR A 669 18.75 -24.65 2.78
C THR A 669 17.95 -24.23 4.01
N SER A 670 18.52 -24.41 5.20
CA SER A 670 17.96 -23.83 6.43
C SER A 670 18.60 -22.51 6.82
N ARG A 671 19.74 -22.14 6.21
CA ARG A 671 20.47 -20.90 6.51
C ARG A 671 21.12 -20.29 5.28
N LEU A 672 21.18 -18.97 5.24
CA LEU A 672 21.95 -18.18 4.28
C LEU A 672 22.82 -17.17 5.03
N ARG A 673 23.98 -16.81 4.47
CA ARG A 673 24.80 -15.70 4.98
C ARG A 673 25.55 -14.98 3.87
N VAL A 674 25.80 -13.70 4.10
CA VAL A 674 26.72 -12.86 3.33
C VAL A 674 28.03 -12.81 4.11
N LEU A 675 29.12 -13.27 3.50
CA LEU A 675 30.48 -13.15 4.03
C LEU A 675 31.21 -12.07 3.23
N ALA A 676 31.78 -11.05 3.88
CA ALA A 676 32.50 -9.99 3.19
C ALA A 676 33.73 -9.50 3.97
N PRO A 677 34.79 -9.05 3.26
CA PRO A 677 36.00 -8.54 3.89
C PRO A 677 35.75 -7.17 4.52
N ASN A 678 36.37 -6.94 5.70
CA ASN A 678 36.50 -5.61 6.26
C ASN A 678 37.65 -4.88 5.56
N ARG A 679 37.55 -3.55 5.43
CA ARG A 679 38.60 -2.75 4.76
C ARG A 679 39.86 -2.56 5.61
N GLY A 680 39.81 -2.95 6.90
CA GLY A 680 40.88 -2.74 7.87
C GLY A 680 40.86 -1.34 8.48
N GLY A 681 41.73 -1.09 9.46
CA GLY A 681 41.84 0.23 10.11
C GLY A 681 40.58 0.66 10.89
N GLY A 682 39.74 -0.28 11.32
CA GLY A 682 38.47 -0.02 12.00
C GLY A 682 37.28 0.22 11.07
N VAL A 683 37.50 0.22 9.75
CA VAL A 683 36.42 0.39 8.75
C VAL A 683 35.77 -0.97 8.43
N GLY A 684 34.46 -1.05 8.71
CA GLY A 684 33.63 -2.23 8.46
C GLY A 684 32.70 -2.07 7.25
N TRP A 685 31.79 -3.02 7.09
CA TRP A 685 30.68 -2.97 6.14
C TRP A 685 29.35 -3.18 6.88
N GLY A 686 28.23 -2.90 6.22
CA GLY A 686 26.92 -3.06 6.83
C GLY A 686 25.82 -3.33 5.81
N LEU A 687 24.68 -3.79 6.33
CA LEU A 687 23.45 -3.97 5.58
C LEU A 687 22.34 -3.21 6.30
N SER A 688 21.63 -2.38 5.55
CA SER A 688 20.35 -1.84 5.99
C SER A 688 19.27 -2.92 5.92
N GLU A 689 19.32 -3.80 4.91
CA GLU A 689 18.38 -4.92 4.79
C GLU A 689 19.00 -6.11 4.02
N LEU A 690 18.68 -7.32 4.46
CA LEU A 690 18.93 -8.62 3.83
C LEU A 690 17.59 -9.28 3.59
N GLN A 691 17.20 -9.37 2.32
CA GLN A 691 15.94 -9.99 1.92
C GLN A 691 16.19 -11.29 1.16
N VAL A 692 15.29 -12.25 1.35
CA VAL A 692 15.30 -13.56 0.67
C VAL A 692 13.93 -13.78 0.06
N TRP A 693 13.81 -13.52 -1.23
CA TRP A 693 12.56 -13.58 -1.97
C TRP A 693 12.33 -14.97 -2.56
N THR A 694 11.20 -15.59 -2.23
CA THR A 694 10.80 -16.89 -2.77
C THR A 694 9.32 -16.90 -3.10
N ARG A 695 8.86 -17.96 -3.77
CA ARG A 695 7.42 -18.15 -4.00
C ARG A 695 6.68 -18.37 -2.68
N PRO A 696 5.48 -17.81 -2.50
CA PRO A 696 4.72 -18.00 -1.28
C PRO A 696 4.34 -19.47 -1.13
N THR A 697 4.45 -19.95 0.10
CA THR A 697 4.02 -21.28 0.51
C THR A 697 2.98 -21.12 1.59
N PHE A 698 2.01 -22.02 1.68
CA PHE A 698 0.82 -21.88 2.49
C PHE A 698 0.57 -23.12 3.34
N LYS A 699 0.01 -22.89 4.52
CA LYS A 699 -0.76 -23.84 5.30
C LYS A 699 -2.24 -23.56 5.04
N ILE A 700 -3.02 -24.60 4.74
CA ILE A 700 -4.43 -24.46 4.34
C ILE A 700 -5.29 -24.98 5.49
N PHE A 701 -5.90 -24.08 6.27
CA PHE A 701 -6.70 -24.42 7.45
C PHE A 701 -8.17 -24.54 7.11
N ASN A 702 -8.84 -25.58 7.59
CA ASN A 702 -10.28 -25.67 7.51
C ASN A 702 -10.94 -24.73 8.55
N ARG A 703 -11.91 -23.91 8.12
CA ARG A 703 -12.60 -22.95 8.99
C ARG A 703 -13.38 -23.64 10.12
N HIS A 704 -14.00 -24.79 9.85
CA HIS A 704 -14.81 -25.49 10.84
C HIS A 704 -13.97 -26.15 11.94
N SER A 705 -12.92 -26.88 11.57
CA SER A 705 -12.11 -27.67 12.52
C SER A 705 -10.87 -26.95 13.06
N GLY A 706 -10.37 -25.93 12.34
CA GLY A 706 -9.07 -25.30 12.60
C GLY A 706 -7.86 -26.19 12.27
N LYS A 707 -8.06 -27.31 11.55
CA LYS A 707 -7.01 -28.26 11.17
C LYS A 707 -6.49 -28.02 9.76
N LEU A 708 -5.32 -28.58 9.45
CA LEU A 708 -4.62 -28.37 8.19
C LEU A 708 -4.93 -29.43 7.16
N LEU A 709 -4.99 -29.01 5.89
CA LEU A 709 -4.89 -29.89 4.74
C LEU A 709 -3.51 -30.56 4.72
N ALA A 710 -3.48 -31.89 4.75
CA ALA A 710 -2.28 -32.70 4.85
C ALA A 710 -2.37 -33.95 3.95
N VAL A 711 -1.23 -34.46 3.52
CA VAL A 711 -1.15 -35.75 2.82
C VAL A 711 -1.01 -36.86 3.85
N GLU A 712 -1.86 -37.89 3.77
CA GLU A 712 -1.84 -39.00 4.71
C GLU A 712 -0.44 -39.65 4.81
N ASN A 713 0.05 -39.80 6.04
CA ASN A 713 1.37 -40.39 6.37
C ASN A 713 2.57 -39.72 5.66
N ALA A 714 2.45 -38.45 5.23
CA ALA A 714 3.46 -37.74 4.44
C ALA A 714 3.92 -38.54 3.20
N SER A 715 3.00 -39.31 2.60
CA SER A 715 3.28 -40.11 1.42
C SER A 715 3.77 -39.24 0.25
N THR A 716 4.62 -39.79 -0.61
CA THR A 716 5.06 -39.17 -1.87
C THR A 716 4.52 -39.89 -3.09
N ALA A 717 3.64 -40.88 -2.90
CA ALA A 717 3.04 -41.66 -3.98
C ALA A 717 1.84 -40.97 -4.63
N ASP A 718 1.62 -41.27 -5.91
CA ASP A 718 0.38 -40.94 -6.63
C ASP A 718 -0.84 -41.59 -5.98
N GLY A 719 -1.95 -40.85 -5.94
CA GLY A 719 -3.21 -41.32 -5.37
C GLY A 719 -3.22 -41.36 -3.84
N ALA A 720 -2.18 -40.88 -3.16
CA ALA A 720 -2.18 -40.82 -1.70
C ALA A 720 -3.32 -39.91 -1.22
N PRO A 721 -4.14 -40.34 -0.25
CA PRO A 721 -5.25 -39.56 0.26
C PRO A 721 -4.81 -38.24 0.89
N VAL A 722 -5.64 -37.22 0.69
CA VAL A 722 -5.55 -35.95 1.41
C VAL A 722 -6.58 -35.95 2.53
N GLN A 723 -6.14 -35.47 3.68
CA GLN A 723 -6.91 -35.46 4.93
C GLN A 723 -6.79 -34.10 5.60
N GLN A 724 -7.60 -33.87 6.63
CA GLN A 724 -7.27 -32.85 7.62
C GLN A 724 -6.49 -33.45 8.79
N TYR A 725 -5.53 -32.71 9.32
CA TYR A 725 -4.70 -33.16 10.44
C TYR A 725 -4.21 -31.98 11.27
N SER A 726 -3.90 -32.23 12.54
CA SER A 726 -3.30 -31.24 13.43
C SER A 726 -1.88 -30.88 12.97
N ASP A 727 -1.47 -29.61 13.11
CA ASP A 727 -0.16 -29.16 12.60
C ASP A 727 1.03 -29.87 13.29
N THR A 728 1.71 -30.73 12.54
CA THR A 728 2.92 -31.45 12.97
C THR A 728 4.21 -30.72 12.59
N GLY A 729 4.12 -29.61 11.85
CA GLY A 729 5.26 -28.85 11.33
C GLY A 729 5.97 -29.50 10.13
N THR A 730 5.52 -30.67 9.66
CA THR A 730 6.12 -31.42 8.54
C THR A 730 5.76 -30.82 7.17
N LEU A 731 6.53 -31.16 6.13
CA LEU A 731 6.40 -30.54 4.80
C LEU A 731 5.11 -30.94 4.06
N ASP A 732 4.49 -32.05 4.43
CA ASP A 732 3.25 -32.56 3.81
C ASP A 732 2.01 -31.73 4.16
N HIS A 733 2.11 -30.85 5.15
CA HIS A 733 1.08 -29.86 5.51
C HIS A 733 1.25 -28.51 4.79
N ARG A 734 2.26 -28.40 3.92
CA ARG A 734 2.63 -27.16 3.24
C ARG A 734 2.41 -27.27 1.74
N TRP A 735 1.84 -26.22 1.20
CA TRP A 735 1.35 -26.17 -0.17
C TRP A 735 1.86 -24.92 -0.89
N GLU A 736 2.08 -25.00 -2.18
CA GLU A 736 2.38 -23.88 -3.06
C GLU A 736 1.24 -23.74 -4.05
N LEU A 737 0.74 -22.52 -4.24
CA LEU A 737 -0.21 -22.23 -5.32
C LEU A 737 0.60 -21.88 -6.57
N VAL A 738 0.58 -22.77 -7.55
CA VAL A 738 1.27 -22.58 -8.84
C VAL A 738 0.24 -22.08 -9.85
N ASP A 739 0.37 -20.80 -10.23
CA ASP A 739 -0.51 -20.18 -11.22
C ASP A 739 -0.36 -20.85 -12.59
N ASN A 740 -1.49 -21.08 -13.26
CA ASN A 740 -1.57 -21.60 -14.63
C ASN A 740 -1.64 -20.47 -15.67
N GLY A 741 -1.72 -19.20 -15.25
CA GLY A 741 -1.75 -18.01 -16.12
C GLY A 741 -3.14 -17.69 -16.68
N ASP A 742 -4.17 -18.45 -16.28
CA ASP A 742 -5.58 -18.26 -16.66
C ASP A 742 -6.50 -18.11 -15.44
N GLY A 743 -5.94 -17.79 -14.27
CA GLY A 743 -6.66 -17.63 -13.00
C GLY A 743 -6.93 -18.94 -12.24
N TRP A 744 -6.47 -20.08 -12.77
CA TRP A 744 -6.53 -21.38 -12.11
C TRP A 744 -5.17 -21.75 -11.51
N PHE A 745 -5.19 -22.43 -10.38
CA PHE A 745 -3.98 -22.82 -9.66
C PHE A 745 -3.86 -24.33 -9.56
N ARG A 746 -2.61 -24.80 -9.60
CA ARG A 746 -2.27 -26.10 -9.03
C ARG A 746 -1.86 -25.91 -7.59
N ILE A 747 -2.35 -26.76 -6.69
CA ILE A 747 -1.99 -26.73 -5.27
C ILE A 747 -0.95 -27.82 -5.05
N ARG A 748 0.34 -27.45 -5.05
CA ARG A 748 1.48 -28.38 -5.00
C ARG A 748 1.94 -28.63 -3.58
N ASN A 749 2.06 -29.89 -3.18
CA ASN A 749 2.58 -30.28 -1.87
C ASN A 749 4.12 -30.15 -1.82
N LEU A 750 4.65 -29.56 -0.75
CA LEU A 750 6.10 -29.33 -0.63
C LEU A 750 6.90 -30.58 -0.23
N ASN A 751 6.27 -31.61 0.33
CA ASN A 751 6.97 -32.86 0.67
C ASN A 751 7.20 -33.73 -0.58
N SER A 752 6.18 -33.86 -1.44
CA SER A 752 6.21 -34.77 -2.59
C SER A 752 6.49 -34.08 -3.93
N GLY A 753 6.25 -32.77 -4.03
CA GLY A 753 6.25 -32.03 -5.31
C GLY A 753 5.01 -32.28 -6.18
N LYS A 754 4.07 -33.12 -5.74
CA LYS A 754 2.83 -33.50 -6.43
C LYS A 754 1.71 -32.48 -6.21
N VAL A 755 0.66 -32.53 -7.03
CA VAL A 755 -0.45 -31.57 -6.99
C VAL A 755 -1.74 -32.19 -6.46
N LEU A 756 -2.57 -31.36 -5.83
CA LEU A 756 -3.90 -31.71 -5.35
C LEU A 756 -4.83 -32.03 -6.53
N GLY A 757 -5.44 -33.21 -6.51
CA GLY A 757 -6.32 -33.71 -7.57
C GLY A 757 -7.55 -34.42 -7.03
N VAL A 758 -8.50 -34.71 -7.93
CA VAL A 758 -9.71 -35.47 -7.59
C VAL A 758 -9.52 -36.90 -8.06
N ALA A 759 -9.69 -37.87 -7.17
CA ALA A 759 -9.49 -39.27 -7.50
C ALA A 759 -10.31 -39.68 -8.74
N GLY A 760 -9.61 -40.17 -9.77
CA GLY A 760 -10.20 -40.62 -11.03
C GLY A 760 -10.91 -39.53 -11.85
N MET A 761 -10.57 -38.25 -11.66
CA MET A 761 -11.27 -37.11 -12.28
C MET A 761 -12.78 -37.11 -12.03
N SER A 762 -13.21 -37.65 -10.89
CA SER A 762 -14.64 -37.81 -10.61
C SER A 762 -15.36 -36.47 -10.62
N THR A 763 -16.62 -36.47 -11.06
CA THR A 763 -17.56 -35.35 -10.94
C THR A 763 -18.70 -35.71 -9.99
N ALA A 764 -18.49 -36.63 -9.04
CA ALA A 764 -19.44 -36.95 -8.00
C ALA A 764 -19.12 -36.21 -6.69
N ASP A 765 -20.16 -35.94 -5.90
CA ASP A 765 -19.98 -35.59 -4.49
C ASP A 765 -19.29 -36.73 -3.76
N SER A 766 -18.53 -36.37 -2.72
CA SER A 766 -17.78 -37.31 -1.88
C SER A 766 -16.68 -38.07 -2.61
N ALA A 767 -16.26 -37.62 -3.80
CA ALA A 767 -15.06 -38.16 -4.42
C ALA A 767 -13.82 -37.75 -3.59
N PRO A 768 -12.92 -38.70 -3.26
CA PRO A 768 -11.72 -38.41 -2.49
C PRO A 768 -10.79 -37.43 -3.18
N ILE A 769 -10.17 -36.58 -2.37
CA ILE A 769 -9.06 -35.73 -2.80
C ILE A 769 -7.76 -36.46 -2.54
N VAL A 770 -6.87 -36.40 -3.52
CA VAL A 770 -5.58 -37.08 -3.52
C VAL A 770 -4.48 -36.13 -3.96
N GLN A 771 -3.23 -36.53 -3.79
CA GLN A 771 -2.14 -35.94 -4.57
C GLN A 771 -1.81 -36.81 -5.79
N TYR A 772 -1.31 -36.18 -6.84
CA TYR A 772 -0.88 -36.87 -8.06
C TYR A 772 0.22 -36.09 -8.78
N ASP A 773 1.06 -36.77 -9.55
CA ASP A 773 1.96 -36.12 -10.50
C ASP A 773 1.17 -35.27 -11.49
N ASP A 774 1.62 -34.03 -11.70
CA ASP A 774 0.93 -33.12 -12.59
C ASP A 774 1.03 -33.60 -14.04
N ASN A 775 -0.11 -34.00 -14.60
CA ASN A 775 -0.29 -34.46 -15.97
C ASN A 775 -1.09 -33.45 -16.81
N GLY A 776 -1.34 -32.24 -16.28
CA GLY A 776 -2.04 -31.16 -16.96
C GLY A 776 -3.57 -31.30 -17.06
N THR A 777 -4.19 -32.25 -16.36
CA THR A 777 -5.64 -32.45 -16.40
C THR A 777 -6.41 -31.42 -15.56
N ALA A 778 -7.68 -31.19 -15.93
CA ALA A 778 -8.50 -30.16 -15.30
C ALA A 778 -8.87 -30.46 -13.83
N ASP A 779 -8.79 -31.70 -13.38
CA ASP A 779 -9.07 -32.05 -11.98
C ASP A 779 -7.92 -31.66 -11.02
N HIS A 780 -6.74 -31.28 -11.55
CA HIS A 780 -5.64 -30.71 -10.78
C HIS A 780 -5.73 -29.18 -10.63
N LEU A 781 -6.72 -28.55 -11.27
CA LEU A 781 -6.86 -27.10 -11.31
C LEU A 781 -7.94 -26.63 -10.34
N TRP A 782 -7.58 -25.67 -9.51
CA TRP A 782 -8.41 -25.13 -8.43
C TRP A 782 -8.52 -23.61 -8.54
N LEU A 783 -9.70 -23.07 -8.25
CA LEU A 783 -9.97 -21.65 -8.18
C LEU A 783 -10.29 -21.28 -6.73
N PRO A 784 -9.44 -20.50 -6.04
CA PRO A 784 -9.78 -19.90 -4.76
C PRO A 784 -10.78 -18.75 -4.96
N LEU A 785 -11.97 -18.91 -4.41
CA LEU A 785 -13.00 -17.87 -4.35
C LEU A 785 -13.07 -17.31 -2.93
N ASP A 786 -12.97 -16.00 -2.78
CA ASP A 786 -13.11 -15.35 -1.46
C ASP A 786 -14.48 -15.64 -0.83
N ALA A 787 -14.46 -16.02 0.44
CA ALA A 787 -15.62 -16.30 1.29
C ALA A 787 -15.70 -15.34 2.50
N GLY A 788 -14.85 -14.31 2.56
CA GLY A 788 -14.80 -13.31 3.62
C GLY A 788 -13.94 -13.73 4.81
N ASP A 789 -13.50 -12.73 5.59
CA ASP A 789 -12.70 -12.89 6.82
C ASP A 789 -11.44 -13.77 6.63
N GLY A 790 -10.80 -13.67 5.45
CA GLY A 790 -9.61 -14.44 5.08
C GLY A 790 -9.88 -15.89 4.66
N ASN A 791 -11.14 -16.31 4.55
CA ASN A 791 -11.52 -17.65 4.12
C ASN A 791 -11.79 -17.70 2.61
N HIS A 792 -11.54 -18.86 2.01
CA HIS A 792 -11.71 -19.12 0.59
C HIS A 792 -12.44 -20.44 0.37
N LYS A 793 -13.29 -20.50 -0.66
CA LYS A 793 -13.82 -21.75 -1.23
C LYS A 793 -12.88 -22.18 -2.36
N LEU A 794 -12.39 -23.42 -2.32
CA LEU A 794 -11.49 -23.96 -3.36
C LEU A 794 -12.32 -24.78 -4.37
N VAL A 795 -12.58 -24.21 -5.54
CA VAL A 795 -13.42 -24.82 -6.59
C VAL A 795 -12.56 -25.63 -7.55
N ASN A 796 -12.92 -26.89 -7.83
CA ASN A 796 -12.25 -27.69 -8.84
C ASN A 796 -12.71 -27.33 -10.27
N ARG A 797 -11.79 -27.18 -11.23
CA ARG A 797 -12.11 -26.80 -12.61
C ARG A 797 -12.92 -27.86 -13.35
N HIS A 798 -12.64 -29.13 -13.10
CA HIS A 798 -13.29 -30.22 -13.84
C HIS A 798 -14.74 -30.43 -13.39
N SER A 799 -15.00 -30.38 -12.08
CA SER A 799 -16.29 -30.75 -11.50
C SER A 799 -17.17 -29.56 -11.08
N GLY A 800 -16.59 -28.36 -10.91
CA GLY A 800 -17.25 -27.19 -10.33
C GLY A 800 -17.57 -27.32 -8.83
N ARG A 801 -17.05 -28.35 -8.14
CA ARG A 801 -17.30 -28.61 -6.71
C ARG A 801 -16.22 -28.03 -5.82
N LEU A 802 -16.55 -27.92 -4.54
CA LEU A 802 -15.68 -27.36 -3.51
C LEU A 802 -14.87 -28.44 -2.79
N LEU A 803 -13.66 -28.08 -2.39
CA LEU A 803 -12.89 -28.82 -1.39
C LEU A 803 -13.62 -28.79 -0.04
N ALA A 804 -13.89 -29.95 0.54
CA ALA A 804 -14.69 -30.10 1.76
C ALA A 804 -14.13 -31.20 2.67
N VAL A 805 -14.42 -31.12 3.98
CA VAL A 805 -14.08 -32.18 4.93
C VAL A 805 -15.28 -33.11 5.10
N GLU A 806 -15.06 -34.41 4.98
CA GLU A 806 -16.13 -35.40 5.09
C GLU A 806 -16.92 -35.23 6.41
N ALA A 807 -18.25 -35.15 6.27
CA ALA A 807 -19.20 -35.03 7.37
C ALA A 807 -18.93 -33.88 8.37
N MET A 808 -18.26 -32.80 7.94
CA MET A 808 -17.83 -31.69 8.81
C MET A 808 -17.01 -32.17 10.02
N SER A 809 -16.29 -33.28 9.88
CA SER A 809 -15.54 -33.85 10.99
C SER A 809 -14.50 -32.87 11.53
N THR A 810 -14.26 -32.89 12.85
CA THR A 810 -13.15 -32.17 13.49
C THR A 810 -12.03 -33.12 13.92
N ALA A 811 -12.11 -34.41 13.58
CA ALA A 811 -11.11 -35.41 13.93
C ALA A 811 -9.85 -35.32 13.04
N ASP A 812 -8.71 -35.74 13.59
CA ASP A 812 -7.50 -35.96 12.79
C ASP A 812 -7.74 -37.13 11.84
N SER A 813 -7.15 -37.06 10.65
CA SER A 813 -7.27 -38.06 9.59
C SER A 813 -8.68 -38.16 8.98
N ALA A 814 -9.54 -37.16 9.21
CA ALA A 814 -10.80 -37.09 8.47
C ALA A 814 -10.52 -36.82 6.99
N ALA A 815 -11.20 -37.55 6.12
CA ALA A 815 -11.00 -37.49 4.69
C ALA A 815 -11.39 -36.13 4.12
N VAL A 816 -10.62 -35.66 3.14
CA VAL A 816 -10.97 -34.50 2.33
C VAL A 816 -11.53 -34.98 1.01
N GLN A 817 -12.65 -34.38 0.61
CA GLN A 817 -13.45 -34.76 -0.54
C GLN A 817 -13.81 -33.53 -1.37
N GLN A 818 -14.35 -33.73 -2.58
CA GLN A 818 -15.11 -32.67 -3.24
C GLN A 818 -16.60 -32.80 -2.92
N TYR A 819 -17.30 -31.67 -2.82
CA TYR A 819 -18.74 -31.64 -2.56
C TYR A 819 -19.41 -30.40 -3.19
N HIS A 820 -20.70 -30.49 -3.53
CA HIS A 820 -21.46 -29.33 -3.98
C HIS A 820 -21.49 -28.22 -2.92
N ASP A 821 -21.54 -26.95 -3.35
CA ASP A 821 -21.62 -25.82 -2.43
C ASP A 821 -22.94 -25.86 -1.63
N ASN A 822 -22.83 -26.10 -0.34
CA ASN A 822 -23.94 -26.08 0.61
C ASN A 822 -23.72 -25.00 1.69
N ASN A 823 -22.72 -24.14 1.48
CA ASN A 823 -22.38 -22.99 2.31
C ASN A 823 -22.05 -23.31 3.79
N THR A 824 -21.55 -24.51 4.07
CA THR A 824 -21.09 -24.89 5.41
C THR A 824 -19.62 -24.51 5.64
N ASP A 825 -19.23 -24.39 6.91
CA ASP A 825 -17.88 -23.93 7.29
C ASP A 825 -16.76 -24.92 6.91
N ASP A 826 -17.07 -26.20 6.72
CA ASP A 826 -16.08 -27.21 6.29
C ASP A 826 -15.65 -27.04 4.82
N GLN A 827 -16.38 -26.25 4.03
CA GLN A 827 -16.04 -25.92 2.64
C GLN A 827 -15.19 -24.65 2.52
N GLN A 828 -14.82 -24.05 3.66
CA GLN A 828 -14.10 -22.78 3.71
C GLN A 828 -12.71 -22.99 4.31
N TRP A 829 -11.72 -22.43 3.64
CA TRP A 829 -10.31 -22.66 3.92
C TRP A 829 -9.53 -21.36 4.06
N GLN A 830 -8.66 -21.26 5.05
CA GLN A 830 -7.74 -20.13 5.21
C GLN A 830 -6.37 -20.51 4.67
N LEU A 831 -5.88 -19.79 3.67
CA LEU A 831 -4.56 -19.96 3.09
C LEU A 831 -3.59 -19.04 3.83
N ARG A 832 -2.87 -19.57 4.81
CA ARG A 832 -1.93 -18.80 5.64
C ARG A 832 -0.49 -19.05 5.19
N PRO A 833 0.32 -18.02 4.90
CA PRO A 833 1.72 -18.23 4.52
C PRO A 833 2.50 -19.07 5.55
N SER A 834 3.14 -20.15 5.09
CA SER A 834 3.81 -21.17 5.91
C SER A 834 5.11 -20.70 6.56
N THR A 835 5.44 -19.43 6.35
CA THR A 835 6.63 -18.74 6.85
C THR A 835 6.40 -18.05 8.20
N GLY A 836 5.13 -17.87 8.59
CA GLY A 836 4.65 -17.46 9.91
C GLY A 836 3.72 -18.52 10.51
N ARG A 837 3.28 -18.35 11.76
CA ARG A 837 2.34 -19.26 12.44
C ARG A 837 0.95 -19.24 11.82
#